data_AF-A0A4S8TU21-F1
#
_entry.id   AF-A0A4S8TU21-F1
#
_cell.length_a   1.000
_cell.length_b   1.000
_cell.length_c   1.000
_cell.angle_alpha   90.00
_cell.angle_beta   90.00
_cell.angle_gamma   90.00
#
_symmetry.space_group_name_H-M   'P 1'
#
loop_
_entity.id
_entity.type
_entity.pdbx_description
1 polymer ?
#
loop_
_entity_poly.entity_id
_entity_poly.type
_entity_poly.pdbx_seq_one_letter_code
_entity_poly.pdbx_strand_id
1 'polypeptide(L)'
;MSGGDSHSRGQKRKLDQQDGRELLGTGATLARLNGDGDSNQHPDSPATIQGGVSDDGGEWTTVDRSSKRHKRSIQQNYPQITHAPNARLQSFVKISDLQNLVLYLLADGSGPQWISVRHKKDIERVVCLMVPGLEADMFNANISLDPQQTSAAVVPEAKSENAETPPSKKLKITISPDDYYPVKLVSPKLPTPLQPFAEMFPHIWPVKTPGEFNRMHSPLQALLTSPLPKAKDEKKIKGPKPPREGAKWQNQRTPIIEFLATREELMDNGYAIHPAYLRTDAERAAEKARRHKHCQSEEDGWIDLPDISTLDEGIVPSDEIEQGSILQGRKVLTVDCEMITTSVERFALARVSFIDWDGNVVLDELVKPPGTVTDYLTQYSGITKEMMEGVTQTLEELQAKLKDVLTPRTILLGHSLDSDLRALRMSFPFIVDTTLIYPHPKGPPQKSSLKWLTQKYLSREIQNRGPQGHDSVEDAKACLDLVKQKCEKGKMWGTSEATSESIFKRLSRAGLEEDRDEGGMLAEEEQKIGRTGAVVDWGDPKRGFGSAATCTVACESDADVVAGINRAINGLQDDEENAKHIPAGGCDFVWARLRELEALRGWWTRTTSADAAARLASTLATNGASEGESISTSSLADAVSRTTASIKAIYDSLPPKTAFIVYSGGGDPTEMRRLQSMQQQYKRDFQTMKWDELPIKWTDVEEQELKRAAMKARSGVGFVVCK
;
A
#
# COMPACT_ATOMS: atom_id res chain seq x y z
N MET A 1 -33.16 11.73 73.64
CA MET A 1 -33.69 13.08 73.33
C MET A 1 -33.47 13.28 71.84
N SER A 2 -34.47 12.92 71.03
CA SER A 2 -35.36 13.85 70.28
C SER A 2 -34.62 14.53 69.13
N GLY A 3 -34.92 14.36 67.84
CA GLY A 3 -35.96 13.69 67.07
C GLY A 3 -35.57 13.90 65.59
N GLY A 4 -35.90 12.99 64.69
CA GLY A 4 -36.93 13.28 63.69
C GLY A 4 -36.34 13.38 62.28
N ASP A 5 -36.86 12.54 61.38
CA ASP A 5 -36.58 12.42 59.95
C ASP A 5 -36.58 13.74 59.17
N SER A 6 -35.75 13.81 58.11
CA SER A 6 -36.25 14.12 56.75
C SER A 6 -35.13 14.08 55.69
N HIS A 7 -35.43 13.32 54.62
CA HIS A 7 -34.71 13.33 53.33
C HIS A 7 -34.86 14.67 52.59
N SER A 8 -33.76 15.18 52.00
CA SER A 8 -33.75 16.02 50.78
C SER A 8 -32.48 15.65 49.99
N ARG A 9 -32.47 15.03 48.81
CA ARG A 9 -33.02 15.38 47.46
C ARG A 9 -32.57 16.74 46.91
N GLY A 10 -31.30 16.79 46.50
CA GLY A 10 -30.76 17.72 45.50
C GLY A 10 -30.89 17.14 44.08
N GLN A 11 -31.60 17.88 43.23
CA GLN A 11 -32.24 17.49 41.97
C GLN A 11 -31.28 17.16 40.79
N LYS A 12 -31.40 15.95 40.23
CA LYS A 12 -31.35 15.72 38.77
C LYS A 12 -32.80 15.81 38.25
N ARG A 13 -33.09 16.70 37.30
CA ARG A 13 -34.39 16.70 36.59
C ARG A 13 -34.24 15.94 35.27
N LYS A 14 -34.99 14.84 35.16
CA LYS A 14 -35.56 14.28 33.93
C LYS A 14 -37.06 14.65 33.92
N LEU A 15 -37.62 14.93 32.75
CA LEU A 15 -38.96 14.56 32.24
C LEU A 15 -39.11 15.26 30.87
N ASP A 16 -39.03 14.55 29.74
CA ASP A 16 -40.04 13.69 29.07
C ASP A 16 -41.09 14.45 28.24
N GLN A 17 -41.09 14.19 26.92
CA GLN A 17 -42.23 13.80 26.06
C GLN A 17 -41.73 13.66 24.60
N GLN A 18 -41.76 12.44 24.03
CA GLN A 18 -42.78 11.89 23.08
C GLN A 18 -42.57 12.43 21.64
N ASP A 19 -42.47 11.66 20.56
CA ASP A 19 -43.00 10.34 20.15
C ASP A 19 -41.91 9.58 19.33
N GLY A 20 -41.80 8.25 19.22
CA GLY A 20 -42.80 7.19 19.30
C GLY A 20 -43.11 6.62 17.91
N ARG A 21 -42.31 5.65 17.40
CA ARG A 21 -42.79 4.32 16.94
C ARG A 21 -41.74 3.46 16.20
N GLU A 22 -41.64 2.26 16.77
CA GLU A 22 -41.04 0.99 16.38
C GLU A 22 -41.51 0.47 14.99
N LEU A 23 -40.57 -0.03 14.16
CA LEU A 23 -40.23 -1.45 13.90
C LEU A 23 -41.29 -2.24 13.12
N LEU A 24 -40.92 -2.67 11.90
CA LEU A 24 -40.90 -4.07 11.45
C LEU A 24 -40.61 -4.14 9.94
N GLY A 25 -39.76 -5.09 9.56
CA GLY A 25 -39.39 -5.36 8.17
C GLY A 25 -40.25 -6.43 7.50
N THR A 26 -39.65 -7.01 6.47
CA THR A 26 -40.00 -8.20 5.67
C THR A 26 -40.70 -7.95 4.35
N GLY A 27 -40.12 -8.54 3.31
CA GLY A 27 -40.75 -8.75 2.03
C GLY A 27 -41.75 -9.91 2.08
N ALA A 28 -42.49 -10.03 0.98
CA ALA A 28 -43.50 -11.01 0.66
C ALA A 28 -44.83 -10.88 1.42
N THR A 29 -45.88 -10.44 0.72
CA THR A 29 -47.23 -11.06 0.62
C THR A 29 -48.06 -10.13 -0.29
N LEU A 30 -48.12 -10.40 -1.60
CA LEU A 30 -49.20 -11.10 -2.31
C LEU A 30 -50.51 -10.29 -2.43
N ALA A 31 -50.93 -10.11 -3.68
CA ALA A 31 -52.31 -10.15 -4.18
C ALA A 31 -53.45 -9.79 -3.21
N ARG A 32 -54.12 -8.68 -3.53
CA ARG A 32 -55.56 -8.37 -3.38
C ARG A 32 -55.64 -6.84 -3.57
N LEU A 33 -56.21 -6.33 -4.65
CA LEU A 33 -57.65 -6.22 -4.84
C LEU A 33 -57.98 -5.98 -6.31
N ASN A 34 -58.71 -6.93 -6.90
CA ASN A 34 -59.54 -6.76 -8.09
C ASN A 34 -60.95 -6.30 -7.67
N GLY A 35 -61.59 -5.48 -8.53
CA GLY A 35 -63.05 -5.30 -8.72
C GLY A 35 -63.78 -4.48 -7.65
N ASP A 36 -64.79 -3.65 -7.92
CA ASP A 36 -65.57 -3.23 -9.11
C ASP A 36 -66.18 -1.85 -8.76
N GLY A 37 -66.34 -0.87 -9.66
CA GLY A 37 -67.36 -0.72 -10.72
C GLY A 37 -67.90 0.74 -10.61
N ASP A 38 -68.56 1.41 -11.56
CA ASP A 38 -68.96 1.23 -12.95
C ASP A 38 -69.49 2.62 -13.41
N SER A 39 -69.27 3.02 -14.67
CA SER A 39 -70.24 3.71 -15.55
C SER A 39 -69.60 4.32 -16.83
N ASN A 40 -69.71 3.56 -17.92
CA ASN A 40 -70.31 3.94 -19.21
C ASN A 40 -69.80 5.15 -20.05
N GLN A 41 -69.17 4.88 -21.21
CA GLN A 41 -69.71 5.07 -22.58
C GLN A 41 -68.61 5.06 -23.69
N HIS A 42 -68.77 4.16 -24.67
CA HIS A 42 -68.12 4.08 -26.00
C HIS A 42 -68.82 5.04 -27.02
N PRO A 43 -68.47 5.13 -28.34
CA PRO A 43 -67.50 4.40 -29.21
C PRO A 43 -66.60 5.39 -30.03
N ASP A 44 -65.71 5.08 -30.99
CA ASP A 44 -65.76 4.23 -32.20
C ASP A 44 -64.35 4.07 -32.83
N SER A 45 -64.11 2.91 -33.47
CA SER A 45 -63.02 2.66 -34.43
C SER A 45 -63.50 2.96 -35.87
N PRO A 46 -62.71 2.82 -36.97
CA PRO A 46 -62.35 1.49 -37.48
C PRO A 46 -60.99 1.35 -38.19
N ALA A 47 -60.58 0.08 -38.29
CA ALA A 47 -59.58 -0.44 -39.21
C ALA A 47 -60.20 -0.77 -40.58
N THR A 48 -59.39 -0.99 -41.62
CA THR A 48 -59.79 -1.77 -42.80
C THR A 48 -58.63 -2.67 -43.26
N ILE A 49 -58.97 -3.93 -43.52
CA ILE A 49 -58.16 -5.07 -43.95
C ILE A 49 -58.48 -5.36 -45.42
N GLN A 50 -57.47 -5.78 -46.20
CA GLN A 50 -57.54 -6.73 -47.35
C GLN A 50 -56.06 -7.05 -47.69
N GLY A 51 -55.52 -8.27 -47.89
CA GLY A 51 -56.08 -9.58 -48.22
C GLY A 51 -55.54 -10.01 -49.61
N GLY A 52 -54.67 -11.03 -49.71
CA GLY A 52 -54.37 -11.70 -51.00
C GLY A 52 -52.97 -12.33 -51.14
N VAL A 53 -52.95 -13.59 -51.58
CA VAL A 53 -51.83 -14.54 -51.74
C VAL A 53 -51.47 -14.70 -53.24
N SER A 54 -50.19 -14.88 -53.61
CA SER A 54 -49.75 -15.82 -54.67
C SER A 54 -48.23 -15.80 -54.94
N ASP A 55 -47.76 -16.96 -55.38
CA ASP A 55 -46.42 -17.45 -55.71
C ASP A 55 -45.90 -17.02 -57.11
N ASP A 56 -44.63 -17.36 -57.34
CA ASP A 56 -43.90 -17.61 -58.60
C ASP A 56 -43.02 -16.51 -59.22
N GLY A 57 -41.87 -16.98 -59.73
CA GLY A 57 -40.68 -16.23 -60.09
C GLY A 57 -40.61 -15.65 -61.50
N GLY A 58 -39.51 -14.95 -61.76
CA GLY A 58 -39.15 -14.50 -63.11
C GLY A 58 -38.49 -13.13 -63.18
N GLU A 59 -37.19 -13.16 -63.43
CA GLU A 59 -36.50 -12.31 -64.39
C GLU A 59 -36.02 -10.89 -64.00
N TRP A 60 -34.76 -10.68 -64.38
CA TRP A 60 -33.93 -9.51 -64.17
C TRP A 60 -34.43 -8.27 -64.91
N THR A 61 -34.48 -7.13 -64.22
CA THR A 61 -34.45 -5.82 -64.87
C THR A 61 -33.43 -4.92 -64.19
N THR A 62 -32.32 -4.72 -64.88
CA THR A 62 -31.29 -3.73 -64.57
C THR A 62 -31.87 -2.34 -64.81
N VAL A 63 -32.05 -1.53 -63.77
CA VAL A 63 -32.29 -0.09 -63.91
C VAL A 63 -31.23 0.66 -63.12
N ASP A 64 -30.24 1.12 -63.86
CA ASP A 64 -29.19 2.00 -63.43
C ASP A 64 -29.78 3.36 -63.07
N ARG A 65 -29.78 3.73 -61.78
CA ARG A 65 -30.03 5.09 -61.33
C ARG A 65 -28.94 5.49 -60.35
N SER A 66 -27.98 6.24 -60.88
CA SER A 66 -26.96 6.97 -60.14
C SER A 66 -27.61 7.86 -59.07
N SER A 67 -27.58 7.42 -57.82
CA SER A 67 -27.74 8.30 -56.67
C SER A 67 -26.49 8.20 -55.82
N LYS A 68 -25.73 9.30 -55.75
CA LYS A 68 -24.55 9.49 -54.91
C LYS A 68 -24.86 9.03 -53.47
N ARG A 69 -24.46 7.80 -53.14
CA ARG A 69 -24.50 7.29 -51.77
C ARG A 69 -23.47 8.09 -50.97
N HIS A 70 -23.95 9.04 -50.16
CA HIS A 70 -23.12 9.64 -49.12
C HIS A 70 -22.48 8.49 -48.33
N LYS A 71 -21.14 8.44 -48.30
CA LYS A 71 -20.40 7.63 -47.34
C LYS A 71 -20.88 8.03 -45.94
N ARG A 72 -21.78 7.26 -45.33
CA ARG A 72 -21.94 7.28 -43.87
C ARG A 72 -20.58 6.84 -43.32
N SER A 73 -19.94 7.72 -42.55
CA SER A 73 -18.57 7.52 -42.08
C SER A 73 -18.48 6.29 -41.18
N ILE A 74 -17.40 5.54 -41.34
CA ILE A 74 -17.01 4.37 -40.53
C ILE A 74 -16.67 4.76 -39.06
N GLN A 75 -16.83 6.03 -38.69
CA GLN A 75 -16.40 6.62 -37.42
C GLN A 75 -17.32 6.36 -36.22
N GLN A 76 -18.51 5.77 -36.38
CA GLN A 76 -19.40 5.50 -35.23
C GLN A 76 -18.99 4.30 -34.37
N ASN A 77 -18.12 3.41 -34.87
CA ASN A 77 -17.77 2.13 -34.23
C ASN A 77 -16.33 2.06 -33.69
N TYR A 78 -15.62 3.18 -33.51
CA TYR A 78 -14.27 3.18 -32.95
C TYR A 78 -14.31 3.23 -31.40
N PRO A 79 -13.45 2.49 -30.68
CA PRO A 79 -13.43 2.53 -29.22
C PRO A 79 -13.13 3.93 -28.68
N GLN A 80 -13.88 4.32 -27.65
CA GLN A 80 -13.76 5.65 -27.06
C GLN A 80 -13.87 5.58 -25.54
N ILE A 81 -13.00 6.34 -24.87
CA ILE A 81 -13.02 6.52 -23.43
C ILE A 81 -13.26 8.01 -23.16
N THR A 82 -14.36 8.34 -22.50
CA THR A 82 -14.80 9.72 -22.27
C THR A 82 -15.33 9.91 -20.85
N HIS A 83 -15.22 11.12 -20.29
CA HIS A 83 -15.91 11.46 -19.03
C HIS A 83 -17.42 11.25 -19.22
N ALA A 84 -18.04 10.48 -18.32
CA ALA A 84 -19.48 10.24 -18.38
C ALA A 84 -20.22 11.50 -17.94
N PRO A 85 -21.05 12.15 -18.80
CA PRO A 85 -21.71 13.41 -18.45
C PRO A 85 -22.65 13.31 -17.24
N ASN A 86 -23.12 12.09 -16.94
CA ASN A 86 -24.00 11.79 -15.81
C ASN A 86 -23.23 11.25 -14.59
N ALA A 87 -21.89 11.17 -14.62
CA ALA A 87 -21.11 10.70 -13.49
C ALA A 87 -21.22 11.72 -12.35
N ARG A 88 -21.90 11.32 -11.28
CA ARG A 88 -21.90 12.06 -10.01
C ARG A 88 -20.77 11.55 -9.16
N LEU A 89 -19.58 12.10 -9.36
CA LEU A 89 -18.45 11.82 -8.48
C LEU A 89 -18.80 12.29 -7.06
N GLN A 90 -18.47 11.47 -6.06
CA GLN A 90 -18.61 11.78 -4.64
C GLN A 90 -17.25 11.83 -3.94
N SER A 91 -16.19 11.46 -4.66
CA SER A 91 -14.82 11.40 -4.17
C SER A 91 -13.84 11.40 -5.34
N PHE A 92 -12.57 11.70 -5.05
CA PHE A 92 -11.45 11.53 -5.99
C PHE A 92 -11.39 10.14 -6.59
N VAL A 93 -11.01 10.08 -7.88
CA VAL A 93 -10.62 8.85 -8.55
C VAL A 93 -9.37 8.31 -7.86
N LYS A 94 -9.39 7.06 -7.40
CA LYS A 94 -8.25 6.43 -6.73
C LYS A 94 -7.40 5.69 -7.75
N ILE A 95 -6.14 5.41 -7.41
CA ILE A 95 -5.30 4.52 -8.22
C ILE A 95 -5.92 3.12 -8.39
N SER A 96 -6.63 2.62 -7.37
CA SER A 96 -7.41 1.37 -7.48
C SER A 96 -8.54 1.46 -8.52
N ASP A 97 -9.07 2.66 -8.79
CA ASP A 97 -10.09 2.84 -9.82
C ASP A 97 -9.48 2.83 -11.23
N LEU A 98 -8.22 3.27 -11.38
CA LEU A 98 -7.44 3.09 -12.60
C LEU A 98 -7.10 1.60 -12.82
N GLN A 99 -6.72 0.87 -11.76
CA GLN A 99 -6.55 -0.59 -11.82
C GLN A 99 -7.82 -1.28 -12.27
N ASN A 100 -8.96 -0.91 -11.67
CA ASN A 100 -10.26 -1.46 -12.04
C ASN A 100 -10.62 -1.15 -13.50
N LEU A 101 -10.22 0.02 -14.03
CA LEU A 101 -10.37 0.32 -15.46
C LEU A 101 -9.52 -0.64 -16.32
N VAL A 102 -8.25 -0.88 -15.98
CA VAL A 102 -7.41 -1.86 -16.70
C VAL A 102 -8.07 -3.25 -16.70
N LEU A 103 -8.49 -3.73 -15.53
CA LEU A 103 -9.17 -5.01 -15.39
C LEU A 103 -10.51 -5.04 -16.12
N TYR A 104 -11.25 -3.92 -16.15
CA TYR A 104 -12.49 -3.82 -16.91
C TYR A 104 -12.24 -3.86 -18.42
N LEU A 105 -11.13 -3.32 -18.91
CA LEU A 105 -10.79 -3.32 -20.33
C LEU A 105 -10.30 -4.69 -20.81
N LEU A 106 -9.44 -5.36 -20.04
CA LEU A 106 -8.74 -6.58 -20.47
C LEU A 106 -9.19 -7.88 -19.79
N ALA A 107 -10.04 -7.81 -18.76
CA ALA A 107 -10.39 -8.96 -17.92
C ALA A 107 -11.80 -8.84 -17.29
N ASP A 108 -11.95 -9.40 -16.09
CA ASP A 108 -13.18 -9.56 -15.31
C ASP A 108 -13.52 -8.34 -14.42
N GLY A 109 -12.93 -7.18 -14.67
CA GLY A 109 -13.17 -5.98 -13.88
C GLY A 109 -14.60 -5.44 -14.04
N SER A 110 -15.13 -4.79 -13.01
CA SER A 110 -16.42 -4.11 -13.07
C SER A 110 -16.31 -2.74 -13.76
N GLY A 111 -17.32 -2.39 -14.56
CA GLY A 111 -17.37 -1.11 -15.27
C GLY A 111 -17.24 0.11 -14.33
N PRO A 112 -16.30 1.03 -14.59
CA PRO A 112 -16.11 2.22 -13.76
C PRO A 112 -17.30 3.17 -13.87
N GLN A 113 -17.64 3.84 -12.77
CA GLN A 113 -18.74 4.82 -12.74
C GLN A 113 -18.31 6.24 -13.12
N TRP A 114 -16.99 6.51 -13.10
CA TRP A 114 -16.42 7.83 -13.35
C TRP A 114 -16.09 8.08 -14.83
N ILE A 115 -16.05 7.03 -15.66
CA ILE A 115 -15.71 7.13 -17.08
C ILE A 115 -16.61 6.23 -17.92
N SER A 116 -16.98 6.69 -19.12
CA SER A 116 -17.76 5.95 -20.10
C SER A 116 -16.84 5.34 -21.15
N VAL A 117 -16.90 4.02 -21.31
CA VAL A 117 -16.18 3.27 -22.35
C VAL A 117 -17.18 2.78 -23.41
N ARG A 118 -17.00 3.21 -24.66
CA ARG A 118 -17.79 2.77 -25.82
C ARG A 118 -16.96 1.78 -26.64
N HIS A 119 -17.62 0.77 -27.18
CA HIS A 119 -16.99 -0.32 -27.97
C HIS A 119 -15.83 -0.99 -27.22
N LYS A 120 -16.04 -1.31 -25.94
CA LYS A 120 -15.04 -1.95 -25.04
C LYS A 120 -14.34 -3.14 -25.70
N LYS A 121 -15.11 -4.01 -26.37
CA LYS A 121 -14.60 -5.25 -26.99
C LYS A 121 -13.55 -5.00 -28.07
N ASP A 122 -13.54 -3.80 -28.66
CA ASP A 122 -12.57 -3.43 -29.68
C ASP A 122 -11.28 -2.86 -29.09
N ILE A 123 -11.18 -2.64 -27.77
CA ILE A 123 -9.93 -2.22 -27.12
C ILE A 123 -9.04 -3.45 -26.95
N GLU A 124 -7.91 -3.47 -27.65
CA GLU A 124 -7.04 -4.65 -27.73
C GLU A 124 -5.89 -4.58 -26.73
N ARG A 125 -5.42 -3.37 -26.40
CA ARG A 125 -4.22 -3.17 -25.57
C ARG A 125 -4.40 -2.04 -24.57
N VAL A 126 -3.67 -2.12 -23.46
CA VAL A 126 -3.62 -1.07 -22.44
C VAL A 126 -2.17 -0.76 -22.05
N VAL A 127 -1.80 0.53 -22.10
CA VAL A 127 -0.51 1.03 -21.62
C VAL A 127 -0.74 1.94 -20.42
N CYS A 128 -0.13 1.60 -19.28
CA CYS A 128 -0.14 2.39 -18.06
C CYS A 128 1.25 2.99 -17.81
N LEU A 129 1.37 4.31 -17.84
CA LEU A 129 2.62 5.04 -17.62
C LEU A 129 2.55 5.83 -16.31
N MET A 130 3.43 5.49 -15.37
CA MET A 130 3.62 6.27 -14.15
C MET A 130 4.66 7.37 -14.37
N VAL A 131 4.35 8.60 -13.98
CA VAL A 131 5.24 9.77 -14.14
C VAL A 131 5.32 10.54 -12.81
N PRO A 132 6.07 10.02 -11.82
CA PRO A 132 6.25 10.71 -10.55
C PRO A 132 7.01 12.02 -10.76
N GLY A 133 6.67 13.03 -9.97
CA GLY A 133 7.16 14.41 -10.14
C GLY A 133 6.19 15.32 -10.90
N LEU A 134 5.26 14.76 -11.68
CA LEU A 134 4.21 15.51 -12.38
C LEU A 134 3.09 15.90 -11.41
N GLU A 135 2.74 17.20 -11.34
CA GLU A 135 1.75 17.72 -10.39
C GLU A 135 0.66 18.57 -11.05
N ALA A 136 -0.53 18.62 -10.43
CA ALA A 136 -1.60 19.53 -10.83
C ALA A 136 -1.16 21.01 -10.80
N ASP A 137 -0.30 21.38 -9.86
CA ASP A 137 0.20 22.75 -9.71
C ASP A 137 1.05 23.24 -10.89
N MET A 138 1.63 22.32 -11.68
CA MET A 138 2.29 22.65 -12.94
C MET A 138 1.27 23.06 -14.01
N PHE A 139 0.07 22.47 -14.01
CA PHE A 139 -1.03 22.82 -14.94
C PHE A 139 -1.78 24.08 -14.49
N ASN A 140 -1.90 24.30 -13.17
CA ASN A 140 -2.50 25.51 -12.59
C ASN A 140 -1.60 26.76 -12.74
N ALA A 141 -0.34 26.59 -13.15
CA ALA A 141 0.70 27.62 -13.10
C ALA A 141 0.92 28.21 -11.69
N ASN A 142 0.78 27.35 -10.66
CA ASN A 142 1.21 27.62 -9.29
C ASN A 142 2.71 27.33 -9.13
N ILE A 143 3.22 26.35 -9.88
CA ILE A 143 4.64 26.14 -10.12
C ILE A 143 4.99 26.86 -11.42
N SER A 144 5.90 27.83 -11.36
CA SER A 144 6.36 28.54 -12.57
C SER A 144 7.19 27.60 -13.44
N LEU A 145 6.88 27.58 -14.73
CA LEU A 145 7.68 26.92 -15.77
C LEU A 145 8.18 27.95 -16.81
N ASP A 146 8.13 29.23 -16.48
CA ASP A 146 8.59 30.32 -17.33
C ASP A 146 9.99 30.79 -16.88
N PRO A 147 11.03 30.66 -17.72
CA PRO A 147 12.40 31.09 -17.39
C PRO A 147 12.53 32.59 -17.10
N GLN A 148 11.59 33.42 -17.56
CA GLN A 148 11.67 34.89 -17.42
C GLN A 148 11.06 35.44 -16.11
N GLN A 149 10.45 34.59 -15.27
CA GLN A 149 9.96 34.99 -13.94
C GLN A 149 10.89 34.43 -12.86
N THR A 150 11.95 35.19 -12.54
CA THR A 150 12.73 34.96 -11.32
C THR A 150 11.90 35.28 -10.08
N SER A 151 12.08 34.44 -9.07
CA SER A 151 11.35 34.37 -7.79
C SER A 151 11.15 35.72 -7.08
N ALA A 152 9.90 36.03 -6.74
CA ALA A 152 9.60 36.80 -5.54
C ALA A 152 8.79 35.91 -4.59
N ALA A 153 9.34 35.69 -3.40
CA ALA A 153 8.70 34.97 -2.32
C ALA A 153 7.32 35.58 -2.00
N VAL A 154 6.35 34.71 -1.68
CA VAL A 154 5.04 35.09 -1.19
C VAL A 154 5.20 35.83 0.14
N VAL A 155 5.00 37.14 0.14
CA VAL A 155 4.73 37.95 1.34
C VAL A 155 3.21 38.21 1.34
N PRO A 156 2.49 38.09 2.46
CA PRO A 156 1.06 38.38 2.49
C PRO A 156 0.84 39.88 2.30
N GLU A 157 0.04 40.25 1.29
CA GLU A 157 -0.26 41.65 0.95
C GLU A 157 -0.93 42.40 2.11
N ALA A 158 -0.30 43.49 2.53
CA ALA A 158 -0.99 44.63 3.13
C ALA A 158 -1.52 45.53 2.00
N LYS A 159 -2.78 45.94 2.12
CA LYS A 159 -3.49 46.80 1.16
C LYS A 159 -2.76 48.13 0.92
N SER A 160 -2.52 48.47 -0.34
CA SER A 160 -2.43 49.88 -0.76
C SER A 160 -3.17 50.06 -2.08
N GLU A 161 -4.10 51.00 -2.07
CA GLU A 161 -4.91 51.44 -3.20
C GLU A 161 -4.09 52.30 -4.19
N ASN A 162 -4.56 52.30 -5.45
CA ASN A 162 -4.19 53.15 -6.59
C ASN A 162 -3.01 52.74 -7.48
N ALA A 163 -3.32 51.98 -8.52
CA ALA A 163 -2.90 52.28 -9.90
C ALA A 163 -3.79 51.49 -10.89
N GLU A 164 -4.57 52.20 -11.69
CA GLU A 164 -5.38 51.63 -12.77
C GLU A 164 -4.50 51.12 -13.91
N THR A 165 -4.35 49.80 -14.01
CA THR A 165 -4.09 49.10 -15.28
C THR A 165 -4.78 47.74 -15.21
N PRO A 166 -5.61 47.35 -16.19
CA PRO A 166 -6.34 46.09 -16.09
C PRO A 166 -5.34 44.92 -16.22
N PRO A 167 -5.30 43.97 -15.28
CA PRO A 167 -4.46 42.79 -15.44
C PRO A 167 -5.02 41.98 -16.61
N SER A 168 -4.18 41.71 -17.60
CA SER A 168 -4.47 40.78 -18.68
C SER A 168 -4.78 39.42 -18.05
N LYS A 169 -6.08 39.05 -18.02
CA LYS A 169 -6.57 37.77 -17.51
C LYS A 169 -5.98 36.64 -18.35
N LYS A 170 -4.79 36.16 -17.99
CA LYS A 170 -4.23 34.92 -18.55
C LYS A 170 -5.19 33.78 -18.17
N LEU A 171 -5.76 33.13 -19.17
CA LEU A 171 -6.73 32.05 -19.04
C LEU A 171 -6.03 30.81 -18.45
N LYS A 172 -5.98 30.70 -17.12
CA LYS A 172 -5.41 29.52 -16.45
C LYS A 172 -6.46 28.43 -16.31
N ILE A 173 -6.03 27.17 -16.34
CA ILE A 173 -6.83 26.06 -15.81
C ILE A 173 -6.75 26.13 -14.28
N THR A 174 -7.86 25.85 -13.58
CA THR A 174 -7.89 25.83 -12.12
C THR A 174 -8.38 24.47 -11.66
N ILE A 175 -7.48 23.71 -11.04
CA ILE A 175 -7.75 22.45 -10.38
C ILE A 175 -7.63 22.74 -8.88
N SER A 176 -8.77 22.92 -8.21
CA SER A 176 -8.79 23.10 -6.75
C SER A 176 -8.39 21.79 -6.07
N PRO A 177 -7.65 21.82 -4.94
CA PRO A 177 -7.35 20.62 -4.15
C PRO A 177 -8.60 19.85 -3.69
N ASP A 178 -9.76 20.52 -3.64
CA ASP A 178 -11.06 19.93 -3.26
C ASP A 178 -11.93 19.56 -4.47
N ASP A 179 -11.50 19.90 -5.69
CA ASP A 179 -12.21 19.53 -6.91
C ASP A 179 -11.75 18.14 -7.38
N TYR A 180 -12.69 17.21 -7.39
CA TYR A 180 -12.47 15.84 -7.82
C TYR A 180 -13.04 15.55 -9.22
N TYR A 181 -13.60 16.55 -9.90
CA TYR A 181 -14.02 16.42 -11.29
C TYR A 181 -12.86 16.64 -12.27
N PRO A 182 -12.89 15.98 -13.44
CA PRO A 182 -11.89 16.21 -14.47
C PRO A 182 -12.01 17.61 -15.07
N VAL A 183 -10.87 18.19 -15.42
CA VAL A 183 -10.82 19.49 -16.10
C VAL A 183 -10.39 19.31 -17.54
N LYS A 184 -11.09 19.95 -18.48
CA LYS A 184 -10.77 19.87 -19.91
C LYS A 184 -9.45 20.57 -20.22
N LEU A 185 -8.56 19.90 -20.92
CA LEU A 185 -7.28 20.46 -21.36
C LEU A 185 -7.47 21.30 -22.62
N VAL A 186 -6.91 22.51 -22.62
CA VAL A 186 -7.01 23.46 -23.74
C VAL A 186 -5.64 24.11 -23.91
N SER A 187 -4.96 23.82 -25.03
CA SER A 187 -3.57 24.22 -25.30
C SER A 187 -3.21 25.67 -24.91
N PRO A 188 -3.95 26.72 -25.35
CA PRO A 188 -3.61 28.11 -25.00
C PRO A 188 -3.76 28.47 -23.51
N LYS A 189 -4.35 27.58 -22.69
CA LYS A 189 -4.48 27.76 -21.24
C LYS A 189 -3.38 27.06 -20.43
N LEU A 190 -2.48 26.33 -21.11
CA LEU A 190 -1.41 25.56 -20.48
C LEU A 190 -0.05 26.27 -20.64
N PRO A 191 0.86 26.12 -19.65
CA PRO A 191 2.26 26.51 -19.83
C PRO A 191 2.91 25.81 -21.03
N THR A 192 3.84 26.49 -21.71
CA THR A 192 4.48 26.00 -22.95
C THR A 192 4.97 24.55 -22.86
N PRO A 193 5.69 24.11 -21.80
CA PRO A 193 6.14 22.72 -21.66
C PRO A 193 5.02 21.66 -21.61
N LEU A 194 3.79 22.06 -21.30
CA LEU A 194 2.64 21.16 -21.09
C LEU A 194 1.59 21.25 -22.20
N GLN A 195 1.71 22.18 -23.16
CA GLN A 195 0.74 22.32 -24.25
C GLN A 195 0.46 21.03 -25.03
N PRO A 196 1.46 20.16 -25.33
CA PRO A 196 1.20 18.89 -26.01
C PRO A 196 0.24 17.95 -25.28
N PHE A 197 0.02 18.09 -23.97
CA PHE A 197 -0.99 17.30 -23.25
C PHE A 197 -2.40 17.53 -23.78
N ALA A 198 -2.72 18.74 -24.23
CA ALA A 198 -4.05 19.05 -24.78
C ALA A 198 -4.30 18.42 -26.15
N GLU A 199 -3.24 17.98 -26.84
CA GLU A 199 -3.34 17.25 -28.11
C GLU A 199 -3.54 15.74 -27.88
N MET A 200 -2.94 15.20 -26.81
CA MET A 200 -3.01 13.78 -26.47
C MET A 200 -4.25 13.41 -25.65
N PHE A 201 -4.62 14.28 -24.69
CA PHE A 201 -5.62 13.93 -23.68
C PHE A 201 -6.75 14.96 -23.62
N PRO A 202 -8.01 14.51 -23.50
CA PRO A 202 -9.13 15.43 -23.44
C PRO A 202 -9.26 16.12 -22.07
N HIS A 203 -8.88 15.43 -20.99
CA HIS A 203 -9.02 15.91 -19.61
C HIS A 203 -7.83 15.53 -18.74
N ILE A 204 -7.60 16.34 -17.71
CA ILE A 204 -6.77 16.02 -16.55
C ILE A 204 -7.68 15.62 -15.38
N TRP A 205 -7.36 14.50 -14.75
CA TRP A 205 -8.11 13.93 -13.64
C TRP A 205 -7.35 14.15 -12.32
N PRO A 206 -7.99 14.74 -11.30
CA PRO A 206 -7.49 14.67 -9.93
C PRO A 206 -7.52 13.21 -9.45
N VAL A 207 -6.34 12.62 -9.21
CA VAL A 207 -6.20 11.22 -8.79
C VAL A 207 -5.64 11.16 -7.38
N LYS A 208 -6.20 10.30 -6.54
CA LYS A 208 -5.78 10.16 -5.13
C LYS A 208 -5.07 8.84 -4.88
N THR A 209 -3.89 8.94 -4.31
CA THR A 209 -3.10 7.80 -3.88
C THR A 209 -3.64 7.24 -2.56
N PRO A 210 -3.69 5.91 -2.40
CA PRO A 210 -4.02 5.32 -1.11
C PRO A 210 -3.08 5.81 -0.01
N GLY A 211 -3.61 5.89 1.19
CA GLY A 211 -2.87 6.43 2.33
C GLY A 211 -3.78 6.67 3.50
N GLU A 212 -3.16 6.89 4.65
CA GLU A 212 -3.80 7.31 5.88
C GLU A 212 -3.75 8.84 6.00
N PHE A 213 -4.14 9.36 7.16
CA PHE A 213 -4.12 10.80 7.42
C PHE A 213 -2.70 11.36 7.44
N ASN A 214 -1.70 10.58 7.85
CA ASN A 214 -0.32 11.02 8.06
C ASN A 214 0.69 10.34 7.10
N ARG A 215 0.22 9.54 6.14
CA ARG A 215 1.09 8.71 5.30
C ARG A 215 0.46 8.39 3.94
N MET A 216 1.32 8.29 2.93
CA MET A 216 1.01 7.78 1.58
C MET A 216 1.46 6.31 1.45
N HIS A 217 0.61 5.46 0.88
CA HIS A 217 0.95 4.08 0.52
C HIS A 217 1.47 4.00 -0.93
N SER A 218 2.12 2.88 -1.26
CA SER A 218 2.72 2.69 -2.58
C SER A 218 1.69 2.78 -3.73
N PRO A 219 1.87 3.73 -4.67
CA PRO A 219 1.05 3.82 -5.89
C PRO A 219 1.18 2.57 -6.76
N LEU A 220 2.39 1.98 -6.79
CA LEU A 220 2.70 0.77 -7.53
C LEU A 220 1.90 -0.42 -7.02
N GLN A 221 1.89 -0.62 -5.70
CA GLN A 221 1.10 -1.67 -5.06
C GLN A 221 -0.39 -1.53 -5.43
N ALA A 222 -0.91 -0.30 -5.42
CA ALA A 222 -2.32 -0.05 -5.68
C ALA A 222 -2.74 -0.27 -7.14
N LEU A 223 -1.82 -0.12 -8.10
CA LEU A 223 -2.09 -0.39 -9.51
C LEU A 223 -1.78 -1.84 -9.89
N LEU A 224 -0.67 -2.41 -9.39
CA LEU A 224 -0.14 -3.69 -9.86
C LEU A 224 -0.50 -4.88 -8.97
N THR A 225 -1.08 -4.66 -7.80
CA THR A 225 -1.55 -5.73 -6.90
C THR A 225 -3.07 -5.70 -6.81
N SER A 226 -3.73 -6.77 -7.24
CA SER A 226 -5.18 -6.91 -7.24
C SER A 226 -5.65 -7.82 -6.08
N PRO A 227 -6.79 -7.52 -5.44
CA PRO A 227 -7.37 -8.43 -4.45
C PRO A 227 -7.88 -9.68 -5.14
N LEU A 228 -7.74 -10.84 -4.48
CA LEU A 228 -8.30 -12.09 -4.97
C LEU A 228 -9.83 -11.98 -5.16
N PRO A 229 -10.41 -12.56 -6.23
CA PRO A 229 -11.85 -12.59 -6.42
C PRO A 229 -12.58 -13.18 -5.19
N LYS A 230 -13.62 -12.48 -4.72
CA LYS A 230 -14.44 -12.93 -3.58
C LYS A 230 -15.43 -14.00 -4.05
N ALA A 231 -15.59 -15.10 -3.30
CA ALA A 231 -16.66 -16.05 -3.52
C ALA A 231 -18.03 -15.43 -3.15
N LYS A 232 -19.12 -15.88 -3.76
CA LYS A 232 -20.46 -15.26 -3.64
C LYS A 232 -21.04 -15.27 -2.21
N ASP A 233 -20.56 -16.12 -1.29
CA ASP A 233 -21.17 -16.35 0.04
C ASP A 233 -20.74 -15.38 1.17
N GLU A 234 -19.96 -14.35 0.87
CA GLU A 234 -19.16 -13.66 1.89
C GLU A 234 -19.77 -12.43 2.55
N LYS A 235 -21.02 -12.08 2.23
CA LYS A 235 -21.66 -10.82 2.64
C LYS A 235 -22.18 -10.79 4.09
N LYS A 236 -22.06 -11.87 4.88
CA LYS A 236 -22.79 -12.00 6.18
C LYS A 236 -21.95 -12.03 7.47
N ILE A 237 -20.61 -11.94 7.43
CA ILE A 237 -19.79 -12.07 8.66
C ILE A 237 -19.24 -10.68 9.10
N LYS A 238 -19.57 -10.27 10.34
CA LYS A 238 -18.96 -9.12 11.05
C LYS A 238 -17.75 -9.63 11.86
N GLY A 239 -16.62 -8.91 11.78
CA GLY A 239 -15.35 -9.22 12.49
C GLY A 239 -14.17 -9.45 11.54
N PRO A 240 -12.91 -9.51 12.04
CA PRO A 240 -11.76 -9.96 11.25
C PRO A 240 -12.05 -11.36 10.70
N LYS A 241 -12.03 -11.50 9.37
CA LYS A 241 -12.28 -12.79 8.73
C LYS A 241 -11.03 -13.66 8.87
N PRO A 242 -11.17 -14.97 9.12
CA PRO A 242 -10.04 -15.88 9.06
C PRO A 242 -9.36 -15.76 7.69
N PRO A 243 -8.05 -15.99 7.61
CA PRO A 243 -7.31 -15.94 6.34
C PRO A 243 -7.97 -16.91 5.38
N ARG A 244 -8.27 -16.42 4.17
CA ARG A 244 -8.70 -17.33 3.12
C ARG A 244 -7.48 -17.98 2.53
N GLU A 245 -7.38 -19.26 2.80
CA GLU A 245 -6.62 -20.17 1.95
C GLU A 245 -7.34 -20.18 0.61
N GLY A 246 -6.69 -19.71 -0.45
CA GLY A 246 -7.24 -19.79 -1.79
C GLY A 246 -7.61 -21.25 -2.10
N ALA A 247 -8.55 -21.49 -3.03
CA ALA A 247 -9.02 -22.86 -3.33
C ALA A 247 -7.90 -23.86 -3.72
N LYS A 248 -6.69 -23.37 -4.04
CA LYS A 248 -5.49 -24.14 -4.36
C LYS A 248 -4.37 -24.07 -3.30
N TRP A 249 -4.64 -23.50 -2.13
CA TRP A 249 -3.63 -23.41 -1.07
C TRP A 249 -3.23 -24.81 -0.60
N GLN A 250 -1.93 -25.06 -0.53
CA GLN A 250 -1.37 -26.29 0.01
C GLN A 250 -0.48 -25.92 1.18
N ASN A 251 -0.73 -26.57 2.32
CA ASN A 251 0.12 -26.37 3.49
C ASN A 251 1.52 -26.92 3.17
N GLN A 252 2.53 -26.07 3.33
CA GLN A 252 3.92 -26.46 3.19
C GLN A 252 4.60 -26.35 4.56
N ARG A 253 4.62 -27.46 5.29
CA ARG A 253 5.23 -27.50 6.63
C ARG A 253 6.68 -27.00 6.56
N THR A 254 6.98 -25.94 7.30
CA THR A 254 8.21 -25.17 7.20
C THR A 254 8.92 -25.13 8.56
N PRO A 255 10.19 -25.55 8.67
CA PRO A 255 10.95 -25.51 9.91
C PRO A 255 11.08 -24.10 10.50
N ILE A 256 11.19 -24.00 11.82
CA ILE A 256 11.24 -22.70 12.51
C ILE A 256 12.47 -21.85 12.13
N ILE A 257 13.58 -22.50 11.76
CA ILE A 257 14.82 -21.82 11.36
C ILE A 257 14.65 -20.97 10.09
N GLU A 258 13.66 -21.28 9.25
CA GLU A 258 13.32 -20.50 8.04
C GLU A 258 12.64 -19.16 8.37
N PHE A 259 12.29 -18.95 9.64
CA PHE A 259 11.66 -17.74 10.17
C PHE A 259 12.62 -16.88 10.99
N LEU A 260 13.90 -17.24 11.07
CA LEU A 260 14.90 -16.41 11.73
C LEU A 260 15.03 -15.07 11.02
N ALA A 261 14.95 -14.00 11.80
CA ALA A 261 15.13 -12.64 11.30
C ALA A 261 16.55 -12.47 10.74
N THR A 262 16.67 -11.82 9.58
CA THR A 262 18.00 -11.50 9.03
C THR A 262 18.63 -10.32 9.77
N ARG A 263 19.94 -10.14 9.61
CA ARG A 263 20.65 -8.97 10.14
C ARG A 263 19.97 -7.66 9.72
N GLU A 264 19.62 -7.56 8.45
CA GLU A 264 18.99 -6.38 7.86
C GLU A 264 17.61 -6.13 8.49
N GLU A 265 16.79 -7.18 8.65
CA GLU A 265 15.48 -7.06 9.31
C GLU A 265 15.61 -6.60 10.77
N LEU A 266 16.59 -7.13 11.51
CA LEU A 266 16.88 -6.71 12.88
C LEU A 266 17.31 -5.24 12.92
N MET A 267 18.21 -4.81 12.03
CA MET A 267 18.65 -3.41 11.94
C MET A 267 17.50 -2.46 11.61
N ASP A 268 16.68 -2.81 10.61
CA ASP A 268 15.54 -2.01 10.16
C ASP A 268 14.45 -1.87 11.24
N ASN A 269 14.39 -2.83 12.18
CA ASN A 269 13.44 -2.83 13.29
C ASN A 269 14.05 -2.36 14.62
N GLY A 270 15.27 -1.81 14.61
CA GLY A 270 15.87 -1.13 15.76
C GLY A 270 16.42 -2.05 16.85
N TYR A 271 16.69 -3.31 16.52
CA TYR A 271 17.37 -4.24 17.42
C TYR A 271 18.85 -3.88 17.61
N ALA A 272 19.39 -4.15 18.80
CA ALA A 272 20.83 -4.17 19.00
C ALA A 272 21.42 -5.42 18.33
N ILE A 273 22.44 -5.24 17.48
CA ILE A 273 22.93 -6.34 16.66
C ILE A 273 23.96 -7.15 17.42
N HIS A 274 23.69 -8.43 17.64
CA HIS A 274 24.60 -9.34 18.34
C HIS A 274 25.97 -9.40 17.64
N PRO A 275 27.10 -9.41 18.38
CA PRO A 275 28.45 -9.41 17.80
C PRO A 275 28.73 -10.52 16.78
N ALA A 276 28.05 -11.67 16.91
CA ALA A 276 28.14 -12.79 15.97
C ALA A 276 27.73 -12.45 14.52
N TYR A 277 26.97 -11.37 14.30
CA TYR A 277 26.63 -10.86 12.96
C TYR A 277 27.74 -9.97 12.35
N LEU A 278 28.72 -9.54 13.14
CA LEU A 278 29.71 -8.53 12.75
C LEU A 278 31.02 -9.23 12.37
N ARG A 279 31.35 -9.22 11.07
CA ARG A 279 32.50 -9.97 10.55
C ARG A 279 33.77 -9.14 10.49
N THR A 280 33.63 -7.82 10.34
CA THR A 280 34.76 -6.91 10.18
C THR A 280 34.92 -5.97 11.37
N ASP A 281 36.13 -5.49 11.61
CA ASP A 281 36.41 -4.51 12.67
C ASP A 281 35.68 -3.18 12.43
N ALA A 282 35.49 -2.80 11.16
CA ALA A 282 34.73 -1.61 10.79
C ALA A 282 33.25 -1.73 11.20
N GLU A 283 32.62 -2.89 10.98
CA GLU A 283 31.25 -3.15 11.43
C GLU A 283 31.14 -3.15 12.95
N ARG A 284 32.10 -3.77 13.65
CA ARG A 284 32.16 -3.77 15.12
C ARG A 284 32.28 -2.35 15.68
N ALA A 285 33.16 -1.54 15.10
CA ALA A 285 33.34 -0.15 15.51
C ALA A 285 32.07 0.69 15.23
N ALA A 286 31.43 0.50 14.07
CA ALA A 286 30.20 1.20 13.72
C ALA A 286 29.03 0.83 14.65
N GLU A 287 28.84 -0.46 14.95
CA GLU A 287 27.80 -0.93 15.87
C GLU A 287 28.09 -0.48 17.30
N LYS A 288 29.35 -0.49 17.75
CA LYS A 288 29.73 0.06 19.06
C LYS A 288 29.39 1.54 19.17
N ALA A 289 29.75 2.35 18.16
CA ALA A 289 29.39 3.77 18.12
C ALA A 289 27.87 3.98 18.11
N ARG A 290 27.13 3.15 17.37
CA ARG A 290 25.66 3.15 17.38
C ARG A 290 25.11 2.85 18.77
N ARG A 291 25.58 1.77 19.41
CA ARG A 291 25.13 1.36 20.75
C ARG A 291 25.35 2.45 21.79
N HIS A 292 26.53 3.06 21.85
CA HIS A 292 26.78 4.20 22.75
C HIS A 292 25.83 5.38 22.50
N LYS A 293 25.57 5.72 21.23
CA LYS A 293 24.64 6.80 20.87
C LYS A 293 23.20 6.52 21.33
N HIS A 294 22.83 5.25 21.43
CA HIS A 294 21.47 4.80 21.72
C HIS A 294 21.29 4.27 23.15
N CYS A 295 22.27 4.45 24.04
CA CYS A 295 22.26 3.90 25.39
C CYS A 295 22.07 2.37 25.41
N GLN A 296 22.79 1.68 24.52
CA GLN A 296 22.78 0.23 24.35
C GLN A 296 24.17 -0.40 24.54
N SER A 297 25.08 0.27 25.26
CA SER A 297 26.43 -0.24 25.50
C SER A 297 26.55 -0.97 26.83
N GLU A 298 27.69 -1.63 27.05
CA GLU A 298 27.97 -2.36 28.30
C GLU A 298 27.89 -1.43 29.53
N GLU A 299 28.27 -0.16 29.39
CA GLU A 299 28.16 0.85 30.44
C GLU A 299 26.70 1.17 30.83
N ASP A 300 25.76 0.93 29.92
CA ASP A 300 24.32 1.05 30.17
C ASP A 300 23.73 -0.26 30.76
N GLY A 301 24.56 -1.27 31.02
CA GLY A 301 24.15 -2.59 31.52
C GLY A 301 23.67 -3.55 30.43
N TRP A 302 24.04 -3.31 29.16
CA TRP A 302 23.75 -4.24 28.08
C TRP A 302 24.70 -5.43 28.06
N ILE A 303 24.14 -6.62 27.80
CA ILE A 303 24.91 -7.85 27.61
C ILE A 303 24.59 -8.52 26.26
N ASP A 304 25.54 -9.26 25.72
CA ASP A 304 25.32 -10.07 24.52
C ASP A 304 25.15 -11.53 24.94
N LEU A 305 24.02 -12.15 24.58
CA LEU A 305 23.72 -13.55 24.88
C LEU A 305 23.26 -14.31 23.63
N PRO A 306 23.61 -15.60 23.49
CA PRO A 306 24.65 -16.30 24.25
C PRO A 306 26.05 -15.78 23.84
N ASP A 307 27.07 -16.02 24.66
CA ASP A 307 28.45 -15.67 24.32
C ASP A 307 28.96 -16.57 23.19
N ILE A 308 28.72 -16.16 21.95
CA ILE A 308 29.11 -16.85 20.72
C ILE A 308 29.85 -15.90 19.78
N SER A 309 30.87 -16.44 19.13
CA SER A 309 31.71 -15.70 18.19
C SER A 309 31.13 -15.66 16.78
N THR A 310 30.40 -16.72 16.39
CA THR A 310 29.79 -16.88 15.07
C THR A 310 28.41 -17.51 15.16
N LEU A 311 27.56 -17.28 14.16
CA LEU A 311 26.23 -17.88 14.09
C LEU A 311 26.26 -19.40 13.87
N ASP A 312 27.38 -19.93 13.37
CA ASP A 312 27.54 -21.36 13.06
C ASP A 312 27.51 -22.22 14.33
N GLU A 313 27.84 -21.65 15.49
CA GLU A 313 27.73 -22.31 16.80
C GLU A 313 26.28 -22.67 17.17
N GLY A 314 25.30 -22.05 16.50
CA GLY A 314 23.90 -22.41 16.63
C GLY A 314 23.44 -23.56 15.72
N ILE A 315 24.23 -23.93 14.72
CA ILE A 315 23.82 -24.96 13.76
C ILE A 315 23.92 -26.33 14.45
N VAL A 316 22.83 -27.10 14.37
CA VAL A 316 22.78 -28.45 14.92
C VAL A 316 23.26 -29.44 13.84
N PRO A 317 24.21 -30.34 14.14
CA PRO A 317 24.65 -31.37 13.21
C PRO A 317 23.48 -32.22 12.69
N SER A 318 23.47 -32.55 11.40
CA SER A 318 22.32 -33.21 10.75
C SER A 318 22.00 -34.60 11.32
N ASP A 319 22.98 -35.28 11.91
CA ASP A 319 22.85 -36.56 12.61
C ASP A 319 22.13 -36.45 13.96
N GLU A 320 22.11 -35.26 14.58
CA GLU A 320 21.35 -34.97 15.79
C GLU A 320 19.90 -34.52 15.50
N ILE A 321 19.56 -34.27 14.23
CA ILE A 321 18.25 -33.75 13.83
C ILE A 321 17.30 -34.90 13.49
N GLU A 322 16.23 -35.05 14.28
CA GLU A 322 15.15 -35.96 13.96
C GLU A 322 14.50 -35.62 12.60
N GLN A 323 14.31 -36.65 11.76
CA GLN A 323 13.74 -36.46 10.43
C GLN A 323 12.35 -35.82 10.49
N GLY A 324 12.18 -34.70 9.78
CA GLY A 324 10.93 -33.94 9.79
C GLY A 324 10.71 -33.09 11.04
N SER A 325 11.71 -32.93 11.91
CA SER A 325 11.63 -32.04 13.07
C SER A 325 11.38 -30.59 12.64
N ILE A 326 10.34 -29.98 13.21
CA ILE A 326 10.03 -28.57 12.95
C ILE A 326 11.05 -27.64 13.60
N LEU A 327 11.70 -28.10 14.67
CA LEU A 327 12.66 -27.34 15.45
C LEU A 327 14.09 -27.50 14.95
N GLN A 328 14.36 -28.50 14.10
CA GLN A 328 15.71 -28.78 13.58
C GLN A 328 16.76 -28.93 14.69
N GLY A 329 16.37 -29.63 15.78
CA GLY A 329 17.23 -29.84 16.96
C GLY A 329 17.47 -28.60 17.84
N ARG A 330 16.84 -27.46 17.54
CA ARG A 330 16.99 -26.21 18.29
C ARG A 330 16.03 -26.17 19.47
N LYS A 331 16.44 -25.48 20.55
CA LYS A 331 15.56 -25.14 21.67
C LYS A 331 14.81 -23.85 21.33
N VAL A 332 13.49 -23.80 21.48
CA VAL A 332 12.71 -22.57 21.28
C VAL A 332 12.21 -22.09 22.62
N LEU A 333 12.44 -20.83 22.93
CA LEU A 333 11.88 -20.15 24.09
C LEU A 333 11.11 -18.93 23.63
N THR A 334 9.86 -18.84 24.02
CA THR A 334 9.03 -17.66 23.76
C THR A 334 9.05 -16.75 24.97
N VAL A 335 9.30 -15.46 24.76
CA VAL A 335 9.41 -14.47 25.83
C VAL A 335 8.41 -13.34 25.64
N ASP A 336 7.93 -12.82 26.76
CA ASP A 336 7.17 -11.58 26.86
C ASP A 336 7.52 -10.89 28.19
N CYS A 337 7.65 -9.57 28.16
CA CYS A 337 8.00 -8.74 29.31
C CYS A 337 6.88 -7.75 29.63
N GLU A 338 6.65 -7.54 30.93
CA GLU A 338 5.81 -6.45 31.41
C GLU A 338 6.70 -5.31 31.92
N MET A 339 6.41 -4.09 31.44
CA MET A 339 7.16 -2.89 31.78
C MET A 339 6.30 -1.87 32.53
N ILE A 340 6.97 -1.08 33.37
CA ILE A 340 6.36 0.01 34.16
C ILE A 340 7.17 1.30 34.02
N THR A 341 6.61 2.42 34.48
CA THR A 341 7.28 3.72 34.47
C THR A 341 7.85 4.06 35.85
N THR A 342 9.11 4.49 35.88
CA THR A 342 9.82 4.92 37.08
C THR A 342 10.28 6.38 36.94
N SER A 343 10.89 6.92 38.00
CA SER A 343 11.51 8.24 38.01
C SER A 343 12.72 8.38 37.08
N VAL A 344 13.28 7.24 36.64
CA VAL A 344 14.52 7.16 35.84
C VAL A 344 14.23 6.60 34.45
N GLU A 345 13.36 5.60 34.35
CA GLU A 345 13.10 4.86 33.12
C GLU A 345 11.62 4.76 32.81
N ARG A 346 11.24 5.02 31.56
CA ARG A 346 9.84 5.03 31.14
C ARG A 346 9.25 3.63 30.96
N PHE A 347 10.08 2.69 30.52
CA PHE A 347 9.73 1.30 30.26
C PHE A 347 10.72 0.38 30.98
N ALA A 348 10.73 0.47 32.31
CA ALA A 348 11.55 -0.39 33.15
C ALA A 348 10.92 -1.79 33.24
N LEU A 349 11.74 -2.84 33.16
CA LEU A 349 11.29 -4.22 33.32
C LEU A 349 10.71 -4.44 34.72
N ALA A 350 9.54 -5.07 34.79
CA ALA A 350 8.90 -5.44 36.06
C ALA A 350 8.58 -6.93 36.15
N ARG A 351 8.26 -7.60 35.04
CA ARG A 351 8.08 -9.05 34.95
C ARG A 351 8.64 -9.57 33.64
N VAL A 352 9.18 -10.78 33.64
CA VAL A 352 9.52 -11.50 32.40
C VAL A 352 9.02 -12.93 32.50
N SER A 353 8.47 -13.45 31.41
CA SER A 353 8.05 -14.84 31.32
C SER A 353 8.67 -15.51 30.09
N PHE A 354 9.30 -16.67 30.28
CA PHE A 354 9.76 -17.56 29.23
C PHE A 354 8.95 -18.85 29.25
N ILE A 355 8.49 -19.28 28.07
CA ILE A 355 7.85 -20.58 27.88
C ILE A 355 8.59 -21.42 26.83
N ASP A 356 8.54 -22.73 26.96
CA ASP A 356 9.11 -23.65 25.96
C ASP A 356 8.19 -23.87 24.75
N TRP A 357 8.64 -24.71 23.81
CA TRP A 357 7.85 -25.06 22.62
C TRP A 357 6.54 -25.78 22.96
N ASP A 358 6.43 -26.47 24.09
CA ASP A 358 5.21 -27.16 24.53
C ASP A 358 4.25 -26.20 25.27
N GLY A 359 4.70 -24.98 25.56
CA GLY A 359 3.94 -23.95 26.25
C GLY A 359 4.04 -24.04 27.78
N ASN A 360 5.00 -24.82 28.30
CA ASN A 360 5.30 -24.86 29.72
C ASN A 360 6.13 -23.64 30.12
N VAL A 361 5.89 -23.14 31.32
CA VAL A 361 6.65 -22.01 31.87
C VAL A 361 8.03 -22.50 32.29
N VAL A 362 9.07 -21.88 31.71
CA VAL A 362 10.48 -22.15 32.01
C VAL A 362 11.02 -21.15 33.05
N LEU A 363 10.59 -19.89 32.94
CA LEU A 363 10.94 -18.81 33.87
C LEU A 363 9.77 -17.83 33.94
N ASP A 364 9.39 -17.39 35.13
CA ASP A 364 8.38 -16.34 35.33
C ASP A 364 8.74 -15.57 36.60
N GLU A 365 9.39 -14.42 36.45
CA GLU A 365 10.02 -13.71 37.55
C GLU A 365 9.68 -12.21 37.55
N LEU A 366 9.52 -11.65 38.75
CA LEU A 366 9.39 -10.21 38.98
C LEU A 366 10.77 -9.59 39.21
N VAL A 367 11.00 -8.43 38.60
CA VAL A 367 12.28 -7.72 38.64
C VAL A 367 12.08 -6.38 39.30
N LYS A 368 12.96 -6.04 40.25
CA LYS A 368 12.96 -4.75 40.90
C LYS A 368 13.43 -3.68 39.90
N PRO A 369 12.56 -2.74 39.51
CA PRO A 369 12.90 -1.71 38.55
C PRO A 369 13.79 -0.64 39.21
N PRO A 370 14.62 0.08 38.42
CA PRO A 370 15.45 1.16 38.94
C PRO A 370 14.62 2.39 39.32
N GLY A 371 15.04 3.08 40.39
CA GLY A 371 14.39 4.30 40.87
C GLY A 371 13.05 4.06 41.56
N THR A 372 12.24 5.12 41.68
CA THR A 372 10.91 5.04 42.30
C THR A 372 9.86 4.83 41.21
N VAL A 373 8.96 3.85 41.39
CA VAL A 373 7.85 3.61 40.46
C VAL A 373 6.89 4.81 40.50
N THR A 374 6.62 5.39 39.34
CA THR A 374 5.70 6.53 39.17
C THR A 374 4.37 6.10 38.58
N ASP A 375 4.36 5.08 37.72
CA ASP A 375 3.15 4.46 37.18
C ASP A 375 3.41 2.96 36.91
N TYR A 376 2.56 2.09 37.45
CA TYR A 376 2.63 0.64 37.23
C TYR A 376 2.11 0.22 35.87
N LEU A 377 1.42 1.11 35.14
CA LEU A 377 0.79 0.81 33.86
C LEU A 377 -0.17 -0.40 33.94
N THR A 378 -0.80 -0.65 35.10
CA THR A 378 -1.52 -1.89 35.41
C THR A 378 -2.52 -2.32 34.33
N GLN A 379 -3.21 -1.37 33.68
CA GLN A 379 -4.15 -1.68 32.59
C GLN A 379 -3.50 -2.31 31.34
N TYR A 380 -2.18 -2.15 31.18
CA TYR A 380 -1.37 -2.70 30.11
C TYR A 380 -0.46 -3.80 30.63
N SER A 381 0.18 -3.62 31.79
CA SER A 381 1.22 -4.51 32.30
C SER A 381 0.71 -5.64 33.19
N GLY A 382 -0.50 -5.50 33.74
CA GLY A 382 -1.01 -6.34 34.82
C GLY A 382 -0.27 -6.22 36.16
N ILE A 383 0.80 -5.41 36.24
CA ILE A 383 1.60 -5.24 37.45
C ILE A 383 0.87 -4.33 38.43
N THR A 384 0.82 -4.75 39.70
CA THR A 384 0.28 -3.95 40.80
C THR A 384 1.37 -3.60 41.82
N LYS A 385 1.09 -2.59 42.66
CA LYS A 385 1.99 -2.21 43.75
C LYS A 385 2.25 -3.37 44.71
N GLU A 386 1.22 -4.16 44.98
CA GLU A 386 1.26 -5.31 45.90
C GLU A 386 2.15 -6.43 45.35
N MET A 387 2.14 -6.66 44.02
CA MET A 387 3.04 -7.62 43.37
C MET A 387 4.51 -7.21 43.51
N MET A 388 4.79 -5.90 43.42
CA MET A 388 6.16 -5.37 43.49
C MET A 388 6.66 -5.20 44.93
N GLU A 389 5.78 -5.33 45.93
CA GLU A 389 6.16 -5.21 47.33
C GLU A 389 7.09 -6.35 47.75
N GLY A 390 8.29 -6.00 48.23
CA GLY A 390 9.29 -6.98 48.66
C GLY A 390 10.09 -7.63 47.52
N VAL A 391 9.84 -7.29 46.25
CA VAL A 391 10.67 -7.74 45.13
C VAL A 391 12.07 -7.13 45.23
N THR A 392 13.09 -7.97 45.40
CA THR A 392 14.49 -7.54 45.54
C THR A 392 15.36 -7.86 44.33
N GLN A 393 14.93 -8.80 43.48
CA GLN A 393 15.72 -9.31 42.37
C GLN A 393 16.07 -8.21 41.39
N THR A 394 17.35 -7.99 41.10
CA THR A 394 17.77 -6.96 40.14
C THR A 394 17.81 -7.47 38.70
N LEU A 395 17.90 -6.55 37.73
CA LEU A 395 18.05 -6.92 36.32
C LEU A 395 19.34 -7.72 36.09
N GLU A 396 20.43 -7.37 36.77
CA GLU A 396 21.72 -8.05 36.65
C GLU A 396 21.65 -9.49 37.16
N GLU A 397 20.93 -9.72 38.26
CA GLU A 397 20.69 -11.07 38.81
C GLU A 397 19.83 -11.92 37.87
N LEU A 398 18.78 -11.32 37.27
CA LEU A 398 17.99 -11.98 36.23
C LEU A 398 18.85 -12.32 35.01
N GLN A 399 19.63 -11.36 34.50
CA GLN A 399 20.54 -11.54 33.37
C GLN A 399 21.54 -12.67 33.62
N ALA A 400 22.06 -12.81 34.84
CA ALA A 400 22.92 -13.93 35.23
C ALA A 400 22.20 -15.28 35.09
N LYS A 401 20.95 -15.39 35.55
CA LYS A 401 20.13 -16.60 35.36
C LYS A 401 19.85 -16.90 33.89
N LEU A 402 19.64 -15.87 33.07
CA LEU A 402 19.37 -16.05 31.64
C LEU A 402 20.55 -16.67 30.89
N LYS A 403 21.79 -16.53 31.37
CA LYS A 403 22.96 -17.19 30.77
C LYS A 403 22.86 -18.71 30.79
N ASP A 404 22.23 -19.27 31.82
CA ASP A 404 22.03 -20.72 31.95
C ASP A 404 20.84 -21.23 31.12
N VAL A 405 19.86 -20.36 30.90
CA VAL A 405 18.61 -20.69 30.18
C VAL A 405 18.79 -20.57 28.66
N LEU A 406 19.51 -19.55 28.21
CA LEU A 406 19.72 -19.15 26.83
C LEU A 406 21.06 -19.65 26.31
N THR A 407 21.02 -20.71 25.50
CA THR A 407 22.22 -21.37 24.96
C THR A 407 22.46 -21.01 23.49
N PRO A 408 23.64 -21.31 22.90
CA PRO A 408 23.90 -21.18 21.46
C PRO A 408 22.84 -21.86 20.57
N ARG A 409 22.18 -22.91 21.08
CA ARG A 409 21.12 -23.67 20.41
C ARG A 409 19.71 -23.09 20.56
N THR A 410 19.56 -21.96 21.26
CA THR A 410 18.27 -21.35 21.59
C THR A 410 17.82 -20.38 20.50
N ILE A 411 16.56 -20.49 20.07
CA ILE A 411 15.83 -19.51 19.27
C ILE A 411 14.90 -18.76 20.23
N LEU A 412 14.99 -17.44 20.23
CA LEU A 412 14.11 -16.58 21.00
C LEU A 412 12.93 -16.16 20.14
N LEU A 413 11.72 -16.38 20.64
CA LEU A 413 10.46 -16.10 19.98
C LEU A 413 9.66 -15.03 20.74
N GLY A 414 8.99 -14.11 20.05
CA GLY A 414 8.12 -13.12 20.70
C GLY A 414 7.42 -12.18 19.71
N HIS A 415 6.84 -11.10 20.25
CA HIS A 415 6.06 -10.12 19.48
C HIS A 415 6.59 -8.71 19.67
N SER A 416 7.21 -8.11 18.64
CA SER A 416 7.94 -6.84 18.78
C SER A 416 9.05 -6.91 19.83
N LEU A 417 9.86 -7.97 19.77
CA LEU A 417 10.89 -8.28 20.78
C LEU A 417 11.95 -7.20 20.98
N ASP A 418 12.04 -6.20 20.09
CA ASP A 418 12.95 -5.08 20.27
C ASP A 418 12.67 -4.31 21.57
N SER A 419 11.41 -4.23 21.98
CA SER A 419 11.00 -3.62 23.25
C SER A 419 11.41 -4.47 24.44
N ASP A 420 11.15 -5.78 24.40
CA ASP A 420 11.49 -6.73 25.46
C ASP A 420 13.00 -6.82 25.68
N LEU A 421 13.77 -6.95 24.59
CA LEU A 421 15.24 -7.03 24.63
C LEU A 421 15.87 -5.73 25.13
N ARG A 422 15.23 -4.58 24.87
CA ARG A 422 15.65 -3.29 25.43
C ARG A 422 15.38 -3.22 26.93
N ALA A 423 14.24 -3.72 27.41
CA ALA A 423 13.92 -3.79 28.84
C ALA A 423 14.85 -4.79 29.58
N LEU A 424 15.19 -5.91 28.93
CA LEU A 424 16.15 -6.90 29.42
C LEU A 424 17.62 -6.46 29.29
N ARG A 425 17.88 -5.38 28.53
CA ARG A 425 19.22 -4.89 28.16
C ARG A 425 20.11 -6.00 27.63
N MET A 426 19.63 -6.71 26.62
CA MET A 426 20.42 -7.76 25.98
C MET A 426 20.25 -7.79 24.48
N SER A 427 21.30 -8.19 23.76
CA SER A 427 21.19 -8.56 22.35
C SER A 427 21.14 -10.09 22.20
N PHE A 428 20.45 -10.58 21.16
CA PHE A 428 20.30 -12.00 20.90
C PHE A 428 20.39 -12.31 19.39
N PRO A 429 21.08 -13.39 18.97
CA PRO A 429 21.34 -13.62 17.55
C PRO A 429 20.21 -14.32 16.80
N PHE A 430 19.51 -15.25 17.44
CA PHE A 430 18.52 -16.11 16.78
C PHE A 430 17.09 -15.74 17.18
N ILE A 431 16.51 -14.76 16.48
CA ILE A 431 15.21 -14.19 16.82
C ILE A 431 14.17 -14.60 15.78
N VAL A 432 13.00 -15.04 16.25
CA VAL A 432 11.77 -15.09 15.47
C VAL A 432 10.81 -14.08 16.07
N ASP A 433 10.41 -13.08 15.30
CA ASP A 433 9.46 -12.05 15.74
C ASP A 433 8.17 -12.17 14.91
N THR A 434 7.04 -12.35 15.60
CA THR A 434 5.73 -12.48 14.95
C THR A 434 5.37 -11.25 14.10
N THR A 435 5.89 -10.07 14.41
CA THR A 435 5.65 -8.86 13.60
C THR A 435 6.41 -8.84 12.28
N LEU A 436 7.52 -9.58 12.17
CA LEU A 436 8.28 -9.75 10.94
C LEU A 436 7.64 -10.82 10.05
N ILE A 437 7.33 -11.98 10.63
CA ILE A 437 6.80 -13.12 9.87
C ILE A 437 5.31 -12.94 9.51
N TYR A 438 4.55 -12.11 10.23
CA TYR A 438 3.20 -11.67 9.85
C TYR A 438 3.22 -10.17 9.51
N PRO A 439 3.74 -9.80 8.32
CA PRO A 439 3.93 -8.41 7.97
C PRO A 439 2.60 -7.68 7.97
N HIS A 440 2.61 -6.46 8.51
CA HIS A 440 1.41 -5.64 8.51
C HIS A 440 0.94 -5.40 7.06
N PRO A 441 -0.37 -5.53 6.75
CA PRO A 441 -0.87 -5.37 5.38
C PRO A 441 -0.54 -4.02 4.72
N LYS A 442 -0.23 -3.00 5.53
CA LYS A 442 0.14 -1.64 5.07
C LYS A 442 1.66 -1.42 4.96
N GLY A 443 2.47 -2.43 5.25
CA GLY A 443 3.93 -2.42 5.21
C GLY A 443 4.61 -1.66 6.36
N PRO A 444 5.95 -1.78 6.47
CA PRO A 444 6.76 -1.09 7.48
C PRO A 444 6.55 0.43 7.48
N PRO A 445 6.70 1.14 8.60
CA PRO A 445 7.08 0.63 9.93
C PRO A 445 5.87 0.16 10.76
N GLN A 446 4.68 -0.03 10.16
CA GLN A 446 3.52 -0.49 10.93
C GLN A 446 3.69 -1.97 11.28
N LYS A 447 3.41 -2.30 12.55
CA LYS A 447 3.37 -3.67 13.08
C LYS A 447 1.91 -4.01 13.43
N SER A 448 1.49 -5.24 13.15
CA SER A 448 0.17 -5.72 13.60
C SER A 448 0.22 -6.01 15.09
N SER A 449 -0.81 -5.67 15.87
CA SER A 449 -0.85 -6.05 17.28
C SER A 449 -1.05 -7.55 17.47
N LEU A 450 -0.51 -8.12 18.55
CA LEU A 450 -0.68 -9.53 18.90
C LEU A 450 -2.16 -9.90 19.02
N LYS A 451 -2.97 -9.03 19.64
CA LYS A 451 -4.43 -9.18 19.74
C LYS A 451 -5.11 -9.30 18.37
N TRP A 452 -4.69 -8.49 17.40
CA TRP A 452 -5.24 -8.58 16.05
C TRP A 452 -4.78 -9.84 15.31
N LEU A 453 -3.50 -10.21 15.45
CA LEU A 453 -2.96 -11.42 14.84
C LEU A 453 -3.65 -12.68 15.36
N THR A 454 -3.78 -12.82 16.68
CA THR A 454 -4.47 -13.96 17.32
C THR A 454 -5.94 -14.02 16.92
N GLN A 455 -6.65 -12.89 16.94
CA GLN A 455 -8.05 -12.86 16.51
C GLN A 455 -8.19 -13.25 15.03
N LYS A 456 -7.29 -12.79 14.16
CA LYS A 456 -7.34 -13.08 12.73
C LYS A 456 -6.95 -14.52 12.41
N TYR A 457 -5.80 -14.97 12.89
CA TYR A 457 -5.16 -16.22 12.45
C TYR A 457 -5.56 -17.42 13.33
N LEU A 458 -5.79 -17.21 14.63
CA LEU A 458 -6.17 -18.25 15.58
C LEU A 458 -7.65 -18.23 15.97
N SER A 459 -8.42 -17.20 15.56
CA SER A 459 -9.79 -16.98 16.04
C SER A 459 -9.89 -16.92 17.56
N ARG A 460 -8.83 -16.46 18.22
CA ARG A 460 -8.73 -16.35 19.69
C ARG A 460 -8.63 -14.89 20.07
N GLU A 461 -9.43 -14.49 21.06
CA GLU A 461 -9.24 -13.19 21.72
C GLU A 461 -8.34 -13.36 22.93
N ILE A 462 -7.42 -12.42 23.11
CA ILE A 462 -6.49 -12.32 24.24
C ILE A 462 -6.59 -10.91 24.85
N GLN A 463 -5.96 -10.72 26.01
CA GLN A 463 -5.89 -9.40 26.67
C GLN A 463 -7.31 -8.84 26.94
N ASN A 464 -8.21 -9.70 27.42
CA ASN A 464 -9.62 -9.37 27.69
C ASN A 464 -9.90 -9.10 29.17
N ARG A 465 -8.87 -8.98 30.01
CA ARG A 465 -8.99 -8.84 31.47
C ARG A 465 -9.29 -7.41 31.94
N GLY A 466 -9.47 -6.47 31.01
CA GLY A 466 -9.86 -5.09 31.29
C GLY A 466 -8.86 -4.41 32.25
N PRO A 467 -9.30 -3.86 33.39
CA PRO A 467 -8.42 -3.12 34.30
C PRO A 467 -7.35 -3.97 34.99
N GLN A 468 -7.43 -5.31 34.90
CA GLN A 468 -6.43 -6.22 35.46
C GLN A 468 -5.17 -6.35 34.58
N GLY A 469 -5.15 -5.74 33.39
CA GLY A 469 -3.97 -5.72 32.52
C GLY A 469 -3.73 -6.99 31.71
N HIS A 470 -2.54 -7.05 31.12
CA HIS A 470 -2.08 -8.21 30.36
C HIS A 470 -1.41 -9.24 31.28
N ASP A 471 -1.17 -10.42 30.74
CA ASP A 471 -0.44 -11.49 31.41
C ASP A 471 0.61 -12.02 30.44
N SER A 472 1.88 -11.76 30.75
CA SER A 472 3.02 -12.14 29.91
C SER A 472 3.04 -13.62 29.51
N VAL A 473 2.54 -14.53 30.35
CA VAL A 473 2.42 -15.96 29.99
C VAL A 473 1.34 -16.20 28.93
N GLU A 474 0.20 -15.50 29.01
CA GLU A 474 -0.87 -15.54 28.00
C GLU A 474 -0.36 -15.02 26.65
N ASP A 475 0.37 -13.91 26.68
CA ASP A 475 0.91 -13.24 25.48
C ASP A 475 2.05 -14.05 24.84
N ALA A 476 2.96 -14.62 25.65
CA ALA A 476 3.97 -15.55 25.16
C ALA A 476 3.35 -16.80 24.51
N LYS A 477 2.31 -17.40 25.13
CA LYS A 477 1.58 -18.55 24.53
C LYS A 477 0.88 -18.15 23.24
N ALA A 478 0.32 -16.94 23.20
CA ALA A 478 -0.32 -16.40 22.01
C ALA A 478 0.64 -16.27 20.83
N CYS A 479 1.84 -15.77 21.10
CA CYS A 479 2.93 -15.69 20.15
C CYS A 479 3.36 -17.08 19.65
N LEU A 480 3.59 -18.03 20.56
CA LEU A 480 3.99 -19.40 20.26
C LEU A 480 3.00 -20.08 19.31
N ASP A 481 1.71 -19.98 19.58
CA ASP A 481 0.66 -20.61 18.76
C ASP A 481 0.60 -20.02 17.34
N LEU A 482 0.82 -18.71 17.19
CA LEU A 482 0.90 -18.07 15.87
C LEU A 482 2.07 -18.64 15.05
N VAL A 483 3.21 -18.89 15.68
CA VAL A 483 4.38 -19.46 15.00
C VAL A 483 4.20 -20.93 14.69
N LYS A 484 3.64 -21.72 15.61
CA LYS A 484 3.23 -23.10 15.35
C LYS A 484 2.32 -23.18 14.13
N GLN A 485 1.30 -22.32 14.08
CA GLN A 485 0.37 -22.28 12.95
C GLN A 485 1.08 -21.91 11.64
N LYS A 486 2.01 -20.95 11.68
CA LYS A 486 2.82 -20.58 10.50
C LYS A 486 3.73 -21.72 10.04
N CYS A 487 4.35 -22.44 10.98
CA CYS A 487 5.19 -23.60 10.70
C CYS A 487 4.39 -24.71 10.00
N GLU A 488 3.15 -24.97 10.43
CA GLU A 488 2.30 -25.98 9.80
C GLU A 488 1.76 -25.54 8.43
N LYS A 489 1.41 -24.25 8.27
CA LYS A 489 0.83 -23.73 7.02
C LYS A 489 1.88 -23.39 5.96
N GLY A 490 3.03 -22.89 6.37
CA GLY A 490 4.17 -22.56 5.53
C GLY A 490 4.52 -21.09 5.46
N LYS A 491 5.69 -20.80 4.86
CA LYS A 491 6.33 -19.48 4.90
C LYS A 491 5.44 -18.32 4.42
N MET A 492 4.70 -18.55 3.34
CA MET A 492 3.82 -17.55 2.72
C MET A 492 2.49 -17.35 3.46
N TRP A 493 2.17 -18.19 4.44
CA TRP A 493 0.88 -18.09 5.11
C TRP A 493 0.83 -16.84 6.01
N GLY A 494 -0.26 -16.07 5.89
CA GLY A 494 -0.45 -14.84 6.65
C GLY A 494 0.34 -13.63 6.15
N THR A 495 0.99 -13.71 4.99
CA THR A 495 1.59 -12.56 4.29
C THR A 495 0.58 -11.88 3.36
N SER A 496 0.86 -10.66 2.90
CA SER A 496 0.01 -9.93 1.95
C SER A 496 -0.17 -10.67 0.62
N GLU A 497 0.86 -11.41 0.20
CA GLU A 497 0.89 -12.25 -1.01
C GLU A 497 -0.10 -13.42 -0.95
N ALA A 498 -0.54 -13.84 0.24
CA ALA A 498 -1.60 -14.85 0.39
C ALA A 498 -3.01 -14.30 0.11
N THR A 499 -3.21 -12.98 0.16
CA THR A 499 -4.54 -12.34 0.05
C THR A 499 -4.73 -11.47 -1.20
N SER A 500 -3.64 -11.27 -1.94
CA SER A 500 -3.59 -10.42 -3.11
C SER A 500 -2.65 -11.02 -4.13
N GLU A 501 -2.89 -10.75 -5.41
CA GLU A 501 -2.08 -11.27 -6.50
C GLU A 501 -1.65 -10.16 -7.44
N SER A 502 -0.58 -10.40 -8.20
CA SER A 502 -0.17 -9.49 -9.26
C SER A 502 -1.26 -9.36 -10.33
N ILE A 503 -1.50 -8.13 -10.81
CA ILE A 503 -2.39 -7.86 -11.94
C ILE A 503 -2.03 -8.71 -13.16
N PHE A 504 -0.74 -8.97 -13.38
CA PHE A 504 -0.25 -9.81 -14.48
C PHE A 504 -0.73 -11.26 -14.36
N LYS A 505 -0.75 -11.84 -13.14
CA LYS A 505 -1.31 -13.18 -12.90
C LYS A 505 -2.82 -13.24 -13.13
N ARG A 506 -3.52 -12.13 -12.89
CA ARG A 506 -4.97 -12.05 -13.11
C ARG A 506 -5.30 -11.93 -14.58
N LEU A 507 -4.60 -11.06 -15.31
CA LEU A 507 -4.75 -10.88 -16.76
C LEU A 507 -4.44 -12.18 -17.52
N SER A 508 -3.40 -12.92 -17.13
CA SER A 508 -3.04 -14.18 -17.79
C SER A 508 -4.10 -15.29 -17.66
N ARG A 509 -5.08 -15.15 -16.76
CA ARG A 509 -6.22 -16.08 -16.67
C ARG A 509 -7.44 -15.65 -17.46
N ALA A 510 -7.66 -14.34 -17.60
CA ALA A 510 -8.87 -13.81 -18.23
C ALA A 510 -9.03 -14.26 -19.70
N GLY A 511 -7.91 -14.42 -20.42
CA GLY A 511 -7.92 -14.93 -21.80
C GLY A 511 -8.27 -16.41 -21.96
N LEU A 512 -8.45 -17.17 -20.86
CA LEU A 512 -8.81 -18.59 -20.87
C LEU A 512 -10.30 -18.85 -20.59
N GLU A 513 -11.02 -17.86 -20.06
CA GLU A 513 -12.41 -18.01 -19.58
C GLU A 513 -13.45 -17.51 -20.59
N GLU A 514 -13.16 -16.49 -21.41
CA GLU A 514 -14.11 -15.90 -22.37
C GLU A 514 -14.58 -16.89 -23.47
N ASP A 515 -13.78 -17.92 -23.80
CA ASP A 515 -14.09 -18.90 -24.86
C ASP A 515 -14.88 -20.14 -24.38
N ARG A 516 -15.13 -20.31 -23.07
CA ARG A 516 -15.89 -21.48 -22.58
C ARG A 516 -17.40 -21.36 -22.75
N ASP A 517 -17.90 -20.14 -22.94
CA ASP A 517 -19.32 -19.86 -23.13
C ASP A 517 -19.78 -20.01 -24.60
N GLU A 518 -18.85 -20.18 -25.55
CA GLU A 518 -19.15 -20.53 -26.94
C GLU A 518 -18.87 -22.02 -27.17
N GLY A 519 -19.93 -22.84 -27.19
CA GLY A 519 -19.89 -24.31 -27.26
C GLY A 519 -19.29 -24.93 -28.53
N GLY A 520 -18.02 -24.69 -28.79
CA GLY A 520 -17.24 -25.29 -29.86
C GLY A 520 -16.54 -26.58 -29.41
N MET A 521 -16.83 -27.69 -30.10
CA MET A 521 -16.07 -28.92 -29.94
C MET A 521 -14.61 -28.75 -30.35
N LEU A 522 -13.76 -29.41 -29.56
CA LEU A 522 -12.29 -29.49 -29.59
C LEU A 522 -11.66 -29.40 -30.99
N ALA A 523 -10.81 -28.38 -31.18
CA ALA A 523 -9.61 -28.46 -32.02
C ALA A 523 -8.38 -28.39 -31.09
N GLU A 524 -7.29 -28.98 -31.55
CA GLU A 524 -6.09 -29.44 -30.84
C GLU A 524 -5.45 -28.47 -29.82
N GLU A 525 -4.73 -29.06 -28.85
CA GLU A 525 -4.02 -28.42 -27.73
C GLU A 525 -2.88 -27.49 -28.17
N GLU A 526 -3.19 -26.40 -28.88
CA GLU A 526 -2.37 -25.20 -28.76
C GLU A 526 -2.63 -24.63 -27.36
N GLN A 527 -1.59 -24.59 -26.55
CA GLN A 527 -1.60 -24.08 -25.19
C GLN A 527 -1.99 -22.59 -25.22
N LYS A 528 -3.31 -22.29 -25.27
CA LYS A 528 -3.84 -20.92 -25.37
C LYS A 528 -3.23 -20.07 -24.26
N ILE A 529 -2.40 -19.10 -24.64
CA ILE A 529 -1.75 -18.19 -23.71
C ILE A 529 -2.78 -17.11 -23.40
N GLY A 530 -3.11 -16.89 -22.12
CA GLY A 530 -3.96 -15.77 -21.72
C GLY A 530 -3.30 -14.42 -21.98
N ARG A 531 -3.92 -13.32 -21.53
CA ARG A 531 -3.41 -11.97 -21.80
C ARG A 531 -1.96 -11.80 -21.30
N THR A 532 -1.11 -11.28 -22.17
CA THR A 532 0.32 -11.07 -21.96
C THR A 532 0.59 -9.70 -21.33
N GLY A 533 1.63 -9.62 -20.52
CA GLY A 533 1.95 -8.42 -19.74
C GLY A 533 3.43 -8.08 -19.71
N ALA A 534 3.78 -6.80 -19.79
CA ALA A 534 5.15 -6.30 -19.69
C ALA A 534 5.34 -5.30 -18.55
N VAL A 535 6.53 -5.32 -17.94
CA VAL A 535 7.03 -4.25 -17.05
C VAL A 535 8.25 -3.59 -17.69
N VAL A 536 8.21 -2.27 -17.85
CA VAL A 536 9.32 -1.46 -18.38
C VAL A 536 9.71 -0.43 -17.32
N ASP A 537 10.83 -0.65 -16.63
CA ASP A 537 11.22 0.20 -15.50
C ASP A 537 12.74 0.26 -15.35
N TRP A 538 13.20 1.29 -14.63
CA TRP A 538 14.60 1.48 -14.35
C TRP A 538 15.14 0.38 -13.42
N GLY A 539 16.34 -0.10 -13.69
CA GLY A 539 17.00 -1.13 -12.87
C GLY A 539 16.60 -2.56 -13.25
N ASP A 540 16.31 -3.42 -12.26
CA ASP A 540 15.95 -4.83 -12.48
C ASP A 540 14.42 -5.06 -12.32
N PRO A 541 13.62 -4.87 -13.38
CA PRO A 541 12.17 -5.03 -13.35
C PRO A 541 11.70 -6.47 -13.10
N LYS A 542 12.59 -7.47 -13.17
CA LYS A 542 12.24 -8.86 -12.81
C LYS A 542 12.00 -9.00 -11.31
N ARG A 543 12.59 -8.12 -10.50
CA ARG A 543 12.37 -8.09 -9.05
C ARG A 543 11.08 -7.33 -8.72
N GLY A 544 10.32 -7.83 -7.75
CA GLY A 544 9.08 -7.19 -7.30
C GLY A 544 7.90 -7.41 -8.26
N PHE A 545 7.28 -6.32 -8.72
CA PHE A 545 6.00 -6.36 -9.44
C PHE A 545 6.07 -7.01 -10.83
N GLY A 546 7.25 -7.04 -11.47
CA GLY A 546 7.45 -7.67 -12.78
C GLY A 546 7.78 -9.17 -12.73
N SER A 547 7.94 -9.76 -11.55
CA SER A 547 8.20 -11.21 -11.39
C SER A 547 7.11 -12.11 -12.00
N ALA A 548 5.89 -11.58 -12.11
CA ALA A 548 4.74 -12.27 -12.68
C ALA A 548 4.36 -11.77 -14.09
N ALA A 549 5.11 -10.82 -14.65
CA ALA A 549 4.90 -10.35 -16.02
C ALA A 549 5.42 -11.38 -17.02
N THR A 550 4.85 -11.38 -18.23
CA THR A 550 5.31 -12.23 -19.34
C THR A 550 6.73 -11.85 -19.76
N CYS A 551 7.01 -10.54 -19.80
CA CYS A 551 8.33 -10.02 -20.10
C CYS A 551 8.65 -8.77 -19.27
N THR A 552 9.93 -8.46 -19.19
CA THR A 552 10.43 -7.30 -18.44
C THR A 552 11.54 -6.62 -19.23
N VAL A 553 11.52 -5.30 -19.30
CA VAL A 553 12.52 -4.49 -20.01
C VAL A 553 13.21 -3.57 -19.00
N ALA A 554 14.49 -3.85 -18.74
CA ALA A 554 15.34 -3.05 -17.87
C ALA A 554 15.78 -1.77 -18.59
N CYS A 555 15.69 -0.64 -17.89
CA CYS A 555 16.03 0.68 -18.42
C CYS A 555 17.06 1.39 -17.53
N GLU A 556 17.82 2.31 -18.12
CA GLU A 556 18.75 3.20 -17.38
C GLU A 556 18.35 4.68 -17.50
N SER A 557 17.48 5.00 -18.47
CA SER A 557 16.98 6.34 -18.72
C SER A 557 15.50 6.35 -19.14
N ASP A 558 14.87 7.52 -19.10
CA ASP A 558 13.50 7.69 -19.60
C ASP A 558 13.41 7.47 -21.12
N ALA A 559 14.49 7.72 -21.87
CA ALA A 559 14.57 7.39 -23.29
C ALA A 559 14.53 5.87 -23.52
N ASP A 560 15.22 5.08 -22.69
CA ASP A 560 15.15 3.62 -22.74
C ASP A 560 13.76 3.10 -22.38
N VAL A 561 13.05 3.79 -21.48
CA VAL A 561 11.66 3.45 -21.14
C VAL A 561 10.75 3.65 -22.35
N VAL A 562 10.89 4.77 -23.07
CA VAL A 562 10.13 5.03 -24.30
C VAL A 562 10.40 3.93 -25.35
N ALA A 563 11.67 3.60 -25.58
CA ALA A 563 12.07 2.54 -26.50
C ALA A 563 11.58 1.15 -26.03
N GLY A 564 11.63 0.89 -24.73
CA GLY A 564 11.17 -0.34 -24.09
C GLY A 564 9.67 -0.55 -24.21
N ILE A 565 8.86 0.49 -24.03
CA ILE A 565 7.40 0.44 -24.24
C ILE A 565 7.10 0.13 -25.70
N ASN A 566 7.79 0.79 -26.64
CA ASN A 566 7.61 0.55 -28.07
C ASN A 566 7.91 -0.92 -28.44
N ARG A 567 9.04 -1.46 -27.96
CA ARG A 567 9.37 -2.89 -28.13
C ARG A 567 8.34 -3.82 -27.49
N ALA A 568 7.88 -3.50 -26.29
CA ALA A 568 6.91 -4.32 -25.57
C ALA A 568 5.52 -4.32 -26.22
N ILE A 569 5.08 -3.20 -26.82
CA ILE A 569 3.73 -3.07 -27.40
C ILE A 569 3.65 -3.54 -28.86
N ASN A 570 4.72 -3.33 -29.64
CA ASN A 570 4.75 -3.63 -31.06
C ASN A 570 5.43 -4.98 -31.40
N GLY A 571 6.14 -5.58 -30.44
CA GLY A 571 6.95 -6.78 -30.69
C GLY A 571 8.32 -6.45 -31.29
N LEU A 572 9.18 -7.46 -31.43
CA LEU A 572 10.52 -7.32 -32.01
C LEU A 572 10.45 -7.33 -33.54
N GLN A 573 11.22 -6.45 -34.18
CA GLN A 573 11.54 -6.50 -35.61
C GLN A 573 13.00 -6.95 -35.74
N ASP A 574 13.22 -8.26 -35.87
CA ASP A 574 14.46 -9.00 -36.20
C ASP A 574 15.80 -8.71 -35.42
N ASP A 575 16.49 -9.81 -35.09
CA ASP A 575 17.94 -9.96 -34.79
C ASP A 575 18.63 -9.16 -33.67
N GLU A 576 17.99 -8.94 -32.51
CA GLU A 576 18.72 -8.66 -31.26
C GLU A 576 18.79 -9.90 -30.34
N GLU A 577 19.96 -10.54 -30.30
CA GLU A 577 20.31 -11.73 -29.50
C GLU A 577 20.11 -11.57 -27.96
N ASN A 578 19.65 -10.42 -27.47
CA ASN A 578 19.48 -10.14 -26.03
C ASN A 578 18.02 -10.12 -25.52
N ALA A 579 17.01 -10.35 -26.36
CA ALA A 579 15.60 -10.25 -25.96
C ALA A 579 14.91 -11.63 -25.84
N LYS A 580 15.38 -12.50 -24.93
CA LYS A 580 14.57 -13.66 -24.55
C LYS A 580 13.27 -13.15 -23.89
N HIS A 581 12.11 -13.40 -24.52
CA HIS A 581 10.73 -13.41 -23.98
C HIS A 581 9.73 -12.27 -24.35
N ILE A 582 9.97 -11.35 -25.30
CA ILE A 582 8.89 -10.45 -25.77
C ILE A 582 8.05 -11.16 -26.86
N PRO A 583 6.70 -11.24 -26.75
CA PRO A 583 5.87 -11.83 -27.80
C PRO A 583 5.98 -11.09 -29.14
N ALA A 584 5.98 -11.82 -30.26
CA ALA A 584 6.13 -11.24 -31.60
C ALA A 584 5.01 -10.23 -31.96
N GLY A 585 3.81 -10.40 -31.42
CA GLY A 585 2.67 -9.46 -31.60
C GLY A 585 2.58 -8.34 -30.55
N GLY A 586 3.60 -8.22 -29.68
CA GLY A 586 3.61 -7.35 -28.51
C GLY A 586 2.74 -7.89 -27.36
N CYS A 587 2.72 -7.15 -26.25
CA CYS A 587 1.96 -7.48 -25.05
C CYS A 587 0.58 -6.78 -25.03
N ASP A 588 -0.43 -7.43 -24.43
CA ASP A 588 -1.76 -6.85 -24.23
C ASP A 588 -1.75 -5.72 -23.19
N PHE A 589 -0.94 -5.88 -22.13
CA PHE A 589 -0.81 -4.91 -21.06
C PHE A 589 0.65 -4.50 -20.85
N VAL A 590 0.95 -3.21 -20.85
CA VAL A 590 2.29 -2.70 -20.53
C VAL A 590 2.17 -1.72 -19.37
N TRP A 591 2.92 -1.98 -18.29
CA TRP A 591 3.14 -1.00 -17.25
C TRP A 591 4.57 -0.46 -17.34
N ALA A 592 4.71 0.86 -17.23
CA ALA A 592 6.00 1.52 -17.30
C ALA A 592 6.10 2.73 -16.37
N ARG A 593 7.33 3.19 -16.11
CA ARG A 593 7.57 4.37 -15.27
C ARG A 593 8.72 5.24 -15.78
N LEU A 594 8.45 6.53 -15.89
CA LEU A 594 9.46 7.57 -16.08
C LEU A 594 9.97 8.06 -14.71
N ARG A 595 11.25 8.40 -14.58
CA ARG A 595 11.87 8.70 -13.28
C ARG A 595 12.72 9.97 -13.26
N GLU A 596 13.05 10.55 -14.40
CA GLU A 596 13.93 11.72 -14.46
C GLU A 596 13.31 12.91 -13.70
N LEU A 597 12.00 13.15 -13.88
CA LEU A 597 11.32 14.25 -13.22
C LEU A 597 11.31 14.10 -11.68
N GLU A 598 11.04 12.92 -11.13
CA GLU A 598 11.11 12.71 -9.68
C GLU A 598 12.52 12.81 -9.10
N ALA A 599 13.55 12.44 -9.88
CA ALA A 599 14.95 12.62 -9.48
C ALA A 599 15.25 14.10 -9.26
N LEU A 600 14.94 14.93 -10.26
CA LEU A 600 15.20 16.37 -10.27
C LEU A 600 14.37 17.13 -9.23
N ARG A 601 13.24 16.57 -8.81
CA ARG A 601 12.39 17.13 -7.77
C ARG A 601 12.75 16.68 -6.35
N GLY A 602 13.76 15.82 -6.19
CA GLY A 602 14.16 15.27 -4.89
C GLY A 602 13.13 14.29 -4.30
N TRP A 603 12.25 13.74 -5.14
CA TRP A 603 11.20 12.80 -4.73
C TRP A 603 11.71 11.36 -4.71
N TRP A 604 12.69 11.07 -5.56
CA TRP A 604 13.42 9.81 -5.55
C TRP A 604 14.15 9.67 -4.20
N THR A 605 13.70 8.75 -3.35
CA THR A 605 14.29 8.59 -2.00
C THR A 605 15.20 7.36 -1.91
N ARG A 606 16.21 7.48 -1.03
CA ARG A 606 17.25 6.50 -0.65
C ARG A 606 16.87 5.06 -0.96
N THR A 607 17.50 4.54 -1.99
CA THR A 607 17.57 3.11 -2.24
C THR A 607 18.70 2.55 -1.39
N THR A 608 18.46 1.43 -0.72
CA THR A 608 19.50 0.68 0.01
C THR A 608 20.50 0.01 -0.93
N SER A 609 20.18 -0.05 -2.23
CA SER A 609 21.03 -0.59 -3.28
C SER A 609 21.98 0.50 -3.81
N ALA A 610 23.28 0.21 -3.75
CA ALA A 610 24.33 1.05 -4.32
C ALA A 610 24.06 1.42 -5.80
N ASP A 611 23.50 0.49 -6.59
CA ASP A 611 23.21 0.70 -8.01
C ASP A 611 22.16 1.78 -8.25
N ALA A 612 21.13 1.84 -7.39
CA ALA A 612 20.08 2.83 -7.54
C ALA A 612 20.48 4.21 -7.01
N ALA A 613 21.41 4.29 -6.05
CA ALA A 613 22.08 5.53 -5.67
C ALA A 613 22.98 6.06 -6.79
N ALA A 614 23.75 5.17 -7.44
CA ALA A 614 24.59 5.53 -8.59
C ALA A 614 23.76 6.08 -9.76
N ARG A 615 22.61 5.45 -10.08
CA ARG A 615 21.68 5.95 -11.11
C ARG A 615 21.13 7.34 -10.78
N LEU A 616 20.75 7.59 -9.53
CA LEU A 616 20.29 8.92 -9.11
C LEU A 616 21.39 9.97 -9.28
N ALA A 617 22.60 9.68 -8.79
CA ALA A 617 23.75 10.58 -8.92
C ALA A 617 24.08 10.90 -10.39
N SER A 618 24.08 9.88 -11.27
CA SER A 618 24.29 10.08 -12.71
C SER A 618 23.18 10.94 -13.33
N THR A 619 21.92 10.70 -12.97
CA THR A 619 20.77 11.44 -13.52
C THR A 619 20.84 12.92 -13.13
N LEU A 620 21.19 13.21 -11.87
CA LEU A 620 21.37 14.57 -11.38
C LEU A 620 22.55 15.26 -12.10
N ALA A 621 23.68 14.56 -12.23
CA ALA A 621 24.88 15.08 -12.90
C ALA A 621 24.62 15.43 -14.38
N THR A 622 23.96 14.56 -15.14
CA THR A 622 23.60 14.81 -16.56
C THR A 622 22.69 16.03 -16.73
N ASN A 623 21.96 16.40 -15.67
CA ASN A 623 21.03 17.52 -15.66
C ASN A 623 21.58 18.78 -14.96
N GLY A 624 22.87 18.79 -14.60
CA GLY A 624 23.49 19.92 -13.91
C GLY A 624 22.90 20.21 -12.53
N ALA A 625 22.36 19.19 -11.86
CA ALA A 625 21.80 19.27 -10.51
C ALA A 625 22.66 18.45 -9.53
N SER A 626 22.56 18.78 -8.24
CA SER A 626 23.19 18.02 -7.15
C SER A 626 22.15 17.55 -6.13
N GLU A 627 22.48 16.51 -5.37
CA GLU A 627 21.55 15.94 -4.39
C GLU A 627 21.32 16.94 -3.23
N GLY A 628 20.07 17.37 -3.05
CA GLY A 628 19.69 18.29 -1.97
C GLY A 628 19.67 19.78 -2.36
N GLU A 629 20.09 20.15 -3.56
CA GLU A 629 19.91 21.50 -4.09
C GLU A 629 18.55 21.69 -4.75
N SER A 630 17.94 22.87 -4.56
CA SER A 630 16.71 23.24 -5.26
C SER A 630 16.99 23.43 -6.74
N ILE A 631 16.33 22.65 -7.61
CA ILE A 631 16.45 22.82 -9.05
C ILE A 631 15.97 24.20 -9.51
N SER A 632 16.69 24.80 -10.45
CA SER A 632 16.31 26.08 -11.05
C SER A 632 14.98 25.97 -11.83
N THR A 633 14.23 27.07 -11.93
CA THR A 633 12.97 27.12 -12.70
C THR A 633 13.17 26.72 -14.16
N SER A 634 14.28 27.12 -14.79
CA SER A 634 14.61 26.75 -16.17
C SER A 634 14.89 25.26 -16.32
N SER A 635 15.70 24.69 -15.42
CA SER A 635 16.01 23.26 -15.43
C SER A 635 14.75 22.40 -15.18
N LEU A 636 13.83 22.87 -14.34
CA LEU A 636 12.54 22.22 -14.13
C LEU A 636 11.66 22.30 -15.38
N ALA A 637 11.59 23.45 -16.04
CA ALA A 637 10.83 23.62 -17.28
C ALA A 637 11.36 22.73 -18.42
N ASP A 638 12.68 22.58 -18.53
CA ASP A 638 13.33 21.69 -19.49
C ASP A 638 13.01 20.21 -19.19
N ALA A 639 13.06 19.81 -17.92
CA ALA A 639 12.71 18.45 -17.49
C ALA A 639 11.23 18.12 -17.77
N VAL A 640 10.33 19.06 -17.49
CA VAL A 640 8.90 18.92 -17.84
C VAL A 640 8.74 18.82 -19.35
N SER A 641 9.47 19.62 -20.14
CA SER A 641 9.43 19.55 -21.61
C SER A 641 9.88 18.19 -22.14
N ARG A 642 10.99 17.63 -21.63
CA ARG A 642 11.47 16.27 -21.99
C ARG A 642 10.48 15.18 -21.57
N THR A 643 9.90 15.31 -20.38
CA THR A 643 8.87 14.38 -19.89
C THR A 643 7.64 14.40 -20.80
N THR A 644 7.14 15.58 -21.16
CA THR A 644 6.02 15.75 -22.10
C THR A 644 6.35 15.17 -23.47
N ALA A 645 7.56 15.41 -23.99
CA ALA A 645 8.01 14.86 -25.26
C ALA A 645 8.05 13.33 -25.24
N SER A 646 8.52 12.72 -24.14
CA SER A 646 8.53 11.27 -23.95
C SER A 646 7.12 10.67 -23.95
N ILE A 647 6.18 11.30 -23.24
CA ILE A 647 4.77 10.89 -23.23
C ILE A 647 4.16 10.99 -24.63
N LYS A 648 4.48 12.06 -25.38
CA LYS A 648 4.03 12.24 -26.76
C LYS A 648 4.60 11.20 -27.70
N ALA A 649 5.89 10.89 -27.59
CA ALA A 649 6.53 9.84 -28.38
C ALA A 649 5.90 8.48 -28.13
N ILE A 650 5.60 8.14 -26.86
CA ILE A 650 4.86 6.93 -26.50
C ILE A 650 3.49 6.95 -27.17
N TYR A 651 2.67 7.99 -26.93
CA TYR A 651 1.35 8.13 -27.52
C TYR A 651 1.37 7.96 -29.04
N ASP A 652 2.32 8.59 -29.73
CA ASP A 652 2.48 8.53 -31.19
C ASP A 652 2.80 7.13 -31.68
N SER A 653 3.59 6.36 -30.93
CA SER A 653 3.96 4.97 -31.24
C SER A 653 2.89 3.92 -30.96
N LEU A 654 1.84 4.25 -30.20
CA LEU A 654 0.81 3.26 -29.83
C LEU A 654 -0.02 2.83 -31.05
N PRO A 655 -0.28 1.51 -31.22
CA PRO A 655 -1.21 1.01 -32.22
C PRO A 655 -2.63 1.57 -32.03
N PRO A 656 -3.46 1.57 -33.09
CA PRO A 656 -4.89 1.85 -32.97
C PRO A 656 -5.55 0.95 -31.92
N LYS A 657 -6.63 1.45 -31.30
CA LYS A 657 -7.42 0.73 -30.28
C LYS A 657 -6.66 0.42 -29.00
N THR A 658 -5.64 1.22 -28.70
CA THR A 658 -4.87 1.11 -27.46
C THR A 658 -5.36 2.15 -26.45
N ALA A 659 -5.74 1.69 -25.25
CA ALA A 659 -6.00 2.60 -24.15
C ALA A 659 -4.68 3.06 -23.52
N PHE A 660 -4.50 4.37 -23.37
CA PHE A 660 -3.33 4.98 -22.76
C PHE A 660 -3.71 5.70 -21.46
N ILE A 661 -3.14 5.25 -20.36
CA ILE A 661 -3.37 5.76 -19.01
C ILE A 661 -2.04 6.32 -18.49
N VAL A 662 -1.99 7.62 -18.22
CA VAL A 662 -0.82 8.27 -17.61
C VAL A 662 -1.21 8.74 -16.22
N TYR A 663 -0.39 8.51 -15.20
CA TYR A 663 -0.68 8.97 -13.84
C TYR A 663 0.58 9.33 -13.07
N SER A 664 0.51 10.34 -12.19
CA SER A 664 1.70 10.78 -11.44
C SER A 664 2.05 9.89 -10.26
N GLY A 665 1.10 9.09 -9.80
CA GLY A 665 1.23 8.27 -8.59
C GLY A 665 1.11 9.06 -7.28
N GLY A 666 1.18 10.39 -7.28
CA GLY A 666 1.00 11.27 -6.12
C GLY A 666 1.43 12.70 -6.41
N GLY A 667 1.48 13.51 -5.36
CA GLY A 667 2.05 14.87 -5.34
C GLY A 667 3.30 14.92 -4.47
N ASP A 668 3.77 16.12 -4.11
CA ASP A 668 5.02 16.32 -3.38
C ASP A 668 5.09 15.61 -2.01
N PRO A 669 5.93 14.56 -1.85
CA PRO A 669 6.07 13.81 -0.61
C PRO A 669 7.11 14.39 0.35
N THR A 670 7.81 15.47 -0.04
CA THR A 670 9.03 15.93 0.66
C THR A 670 8.73 16.39 2.07
N GLU A 671 7.73 17.23 2.25
CA GLU A 671 7.35 17.74 3.58
C GLU A 671 6.76 16.64 4.48
N MET A 672 5.97 15.74 3.90
CA MET A 672 5.45 14.58 4.63
C MET A 672 6.60 13.71 5.15
N ARG A 673 7.62 13.44 4.31
CA ARG A 673 8.82 12.67 4.71
C ARG A 673 9.61 13.38 5.81
N ARG A 674 9.82 14.70 5.69
CA ARG A 674 10.52 15.50 6.72
C ARG A 674 9.82 15.38 8.07
N LEU A 675 8.50 15.58 8.10
CA LEU A 675 7.67 15.48 9.30
C LEU A 675 7.61 14.04 9.85
N GLN A 676 7.57 13.01 9.00
CA GLN A 676 7.64 11.62 9.44
C GLN A 676 8.99 11.28 10.09
N SER A 677 10.11 11.72 9.52
CA SER A 677 11.44 11.55 10.13
C SER A 677 11.53 12.26 11.48
N MET A 678 10.97 13.46 11.57
CA MET A 678 10.87 14.23 12.82
C MET A 678 10.00 13.50 13.86
N GLN A 679 8.86 12.92 13.45
CA GLN A 679 8.00 12.11 14.32
C GLN A 679 8.71 10.83 14.80
N GLN A 680 9.46 10.16 13.93
CA GLN A 680 10.22 8.96 14.30
C GLN A 680 11.36 9.28 15.28
N GLN A 681 12.05 10.39 15.08
CA GLN A 681 13.07 10.89 16.01
C GLN A 681 12.44 11.20 17.37
N TYR A 682 11.33 11.96 17.39
CA TYR A 682 10.56 12.20 18.61
C TYR A 682 10.14 10.90 19.31
N LYS A 683 9.57 9.93 18.58
CA LYS A 683 9.14 8.65 19.17
C LYS A 683 10.30 7.89 19.80
N ARG A 684 11.48 7.94 19.20
CA ARG A 684 12.70 7.33 19.75
C ARG A 684 13.17 8.06 20.99
N ASP A 685 13.33 9.37 20.91
CA ASP A 685 13.85 10.17 22.02
C ASP A 685 12.88 10.18 23.21
N PHE A 686 11.57 10.14 22.96
CA PHE A 686 10.52 10.07 23.97
C PHE A 686 10.42 8.70 24.69
N GLN A 687 11.17 7.69 24.24
CA GLN A 687 11.30 6.44 24.99
C GLN A 687 12.33 6.56 26.13
N THR A 688 13.36 7.39 25.96
CA THR A 688 14.51 7.47 26.87
C THR A 688 14.64 8.80 27.61
N MET A 689 14.07 9.88 27.07
CA MET A 689 14.20 11.23 27.60
C MET A 689 12.88 11.75 28.18
N LYS A 690 12.98 12.66 29.15
CA LYS A 690 11.81 13.40 29.66
C LYS A 690 11.34 14.43 28.65
N TRP A 691 10.05 14.75 28.70
CA TRP A 691 9.41 15.69 27.77
C TRP A 691 10.14 17.04 27.64
N ASP A 692 10.64 17.59 28.75
CA ASP A 692 11.31 18.90 28.77
C ASP A 692 12.70 18.88 28.14
N GLU A 693 13.33 17.72 28.07
CA GLU A 693 14.69 17.51 27.54
C GLU A 693 14.68 17.09 26.06
N LEU A 694 13.49 16.89 25.46
CA LEU A 694 13.38 16.44 24.08
C LEU A 694 13.85 17.50 23.09
N PRO A 695 14.74 17.13 22.14
CA PRO A 695 15.19 18.04 21.08
C PRO A 695 14.06 18.39 20.10
N ILE A 696 13.12 17.46 19.90
CA ILE A 696 11.94 17.63 19.06
C ILE A 696 10.73 17.38 19.93
N LYS A 697 9.80 18.34 20.00
CA LYS A 697 8.50 18.16 20.62
C LYS A 697 7.47 17.87 19.54
N TRP A 698 6.63 16.86 19.76
CA TRP A 698 5.55 16.51 18.83
C TRP A 698 4.21 16.82 19.49
N THR A 699 3.54 17.85 19.00
CA THR A 699 2.26 18.33 19.52
C THR A 699 1.16 18.23 18.47
N ASP A 700 -0.04 18.72 18.79
CA ASP A 700 -1.15 18.80 17.83
C ASP A 700 -0.82 19.63 16.59
N VAL A 701 0.11 20.59 16.70
CA VAL A 701 0.54 21.43 15.56
C VAL A 701 1.26 20.57 14.52
N GLU A 702 2.32 19.87 14.92
CA GLU A 702 3.10 19.00 14.03
C GLU A 702 2.24 17.85 13.48
N GLU A 703 1.30 17.34 14.28
CA GLU A 703 0.35 16.32 13.84
C GLU A 703 -0.59 16.85 12.75
N GLN A 704 -1.09 18.08 12.87
CA GLN A 704 -1.91 18.71 11.83
C GLN A 704 -1.10 19.04 10.57
N GLU A 705 0.14 19.50 10.71
CA GLU A 705 1.04 19.75 9.59
C GLU A 705 1.32 18.46 8.82
N LEU A 706 1.61 17.37 9.52
CA LEU A 706 1.83 16.06 8.90
C LEU A 706 0.60 15.59 8.14
N LYS A 707 -0.60 15.85 8.67
CA LYS A 707 -1.86 15.55 7.98
C LYS A 707 -2.03 16.34 6.68
N ARG A 708 -1.75 17.64 6.70
CA ARG A 708 -1.82 18.49 5.48
C ARG A 708 -0.77 18.05 4.45
N ALA A 709 0.46 17.79 4.89
CA ALA A 709 1.55 17.35 4.03
C ALA A 709 1.24 15.97 3.40
N ALA A 710 0.69 15.03 4.17
CA ALA A 710 0.28 13.74 3.65
C ALA A 710 -0.90 13.84 2.67
N MET A 711 -1.84 14.76 2.89
CA MET A 711 -2.90 15.03 1.91
C MET A 711 -2.32 15.55 0.60
N LYS A 712 -1.38 16.49 0.63
CA LYS A 712 -0.70 17.01 -0.56
C LYS A 712 0.09 15.91 -1.29
N ALA A 713 0.88 15.11 -0.57
CA ALA A 713 1.64 14.00 -1.13
C ALA A 713 0.73 12.96 -1.83
N ARG A 714 -0.50 12.78 -1.35
CA ARG A 714 -1.46 11.83 -1.93
C ARG A 714 -2.24 12.39 -3.12
N SER A 715 -2.16 13.69 -3.40
CA SER A 715 -2.88 14.35 -4.49
C SER A 715 -2.04 14.29 -5.76
N GLY A 716 -2.38 13.37 -6.65
CA GLY A 716 -1.77 13.22 -7.97
C GLY A 716 -2.70 13.62 -9.10
N VAL A 717 -2.23 13.40 -10.32
CA VAL A 717 -2.98 13.63 -11.56
C VAL A 717 -3.01 12.38 -12.42
N GLY A 718 -4.04 12.25 -13.25
CA GLY A 718 -4.21 11.17 -14.21
C GLY A 718 -4.76 11.66 -15.54
N PHE A 719 -4.48 10.90 -16.59
CA PHE A 719 -4.89 11.15 -17.96
C PHE A 719 -5.29 9.82 -18.58
N VAL A 720 -6.39 9.82 -19.34
CA VAL A 720 -6.93 8.61 -19.98
C VAL A 720 -7.39 8.96 -21.38
N VAL A 721 -6.98 8.16 -22.36
CA VAL A 721 -7.42 8.27 -23.76
C VAL A 721 -7.42 6.88 -24.41
N CYS A 722 -8.19 6.71 -25.48
CA CYS A 722 -8.06 5.58 -26.40
C CYS A 722 -7.57 6.14 -27.73
N LYS A 723 -6.43 5.62 -28.23
CA LYS A 723 -5.85 6.04 -29.51
C LYS A 723 -6.53 5.33 -30.67
#